data_AF-A0A800J2R0-F1
#
_entry.id   AF-A0A800J2R0-F1
#
_cell.length_a   1.000
_cell.length_b   1.000
_cell.length_c   1.000
_cell.angle_alpha   90.00
_cell.angle_beta   90.00
_cell.angle_gamma   90.00
#
_symmetry.space_group_name_H-M   'P 1'
#
loop_
_entity.id
_entity.type
_entity.pdbx_description
1 polymer ?
#
loop_
_entity_poly.entity_id
_entity_poly.type
_entity_poly.pdbx_seq_one_letter_code
_entity_poly.pdbx_strand_id
1 'polypeptide(L)'
;MAQMWAVRVDALTGEVLASEDLVARDRWHAEDAAHAPTSLAPLALETAPVPAARMGGPSYRVLAWPIESPDRGAFSVVSNPEDATASPDGWHTAGAASYTTTRGNNVWAYPDRNDSESPDATGVPEGGAGLSFDFPYDAAQHPRESVEAATVNLFYWGNVFHDVTYHYGFDEAAGNFQVNNFGNGGNGNDPARLEAQSGAQLCEDDDNDPSNFACYGNANFFTPSDGGSGVMQMYEWVGTPTFTLTAPASIAGARPVAPGLFGTPGAISGEIVVAETADGSTAEACTAGEIANGAALNGKIALVSRGTCSFSVKGRVIESFGATAVIVHNNERELPESPEDLVRMAISPTENDDIGIPALFVQRSTGMAIAQQTETVSVDIDQPARRDSDLDAGVIAHEFAHGLSNRLTGGPSQYRCLSNGEQMGEGWSDYYGLLLTMTEATDTPRPIASYLTFEGNAGAGIRPAPYTRDLSANALTYQDVILGAGSTLSIPHGVGTVWATALWDMTLDLTDVYGFDPEVYDADGGAGNQIAMNLVTQGMKLQPCRPGFVDGRDAILEADTLLYGGANSDIIWAAFARRGLGVNADQGSSETPNDGAADFNAPPTAGERGPNTAGAALAIDGPNPVRRRTSVALTLAAPEDVTVRVVDLLGREVQTLHEGALAAGSRHQFELNAGSLAPGVYIVRASGDTFSATSRVTIVR
;
A
#
# COMPACT_ATOMS: atom_id res chain seq x y z
N MET A 1 15.02 14.15 -8.70
CA MET A 1 14.38 12.91 -9.13
C MET A 1 15.50 11.95 -9.49
N ALA A 2 15.99 11.17 -8.53
CA ALA A 2 16.90 10.08 -8.85
C ALA A 2 16.18 9.05 -9.75
N GLN A 3 16.58 8.99 -11.02
CA GLN A 3 16.28 7.87 -11.88
C GLN A 3 17.46 6.93 -11.87
N MET A 4 17.34 5.79 -11.18
CA MET A 4 18.38 4.78 -11.10
C MET A 4 18.14 3.71 -12.15
N TRP A 5 18.85 3.83 -13.27
CA TRP A 5 18.73 2.88 -14.36
C TRP A 5 19.86 1.87 -14.37
N ALA A 6 19.48 0.62 -14.53
CA ALA A 6 20.34 -0.44 -14.92
C ALA A 6 20.36 -0.60 -16.43
N VAL A 7 21.46 -0.20 -17.07
CA VAL A 7 21.60 -0.28 -18.53
C VAL A 7 22.59 -1.38 -18.91
N ARG A 8 22.15 -2.36 -19.72
CA ARG A 8 23.03 -3.32 -20.39
C ARG A 8 23.37 -2.77 -21.76
N VAL A 9 24.66 -2.60 -22.02
CA VAL A 9 25.17 -2.06 -23.29
C VAL A 9 26.03 -3.12 -23.97
N ASP A 10 25.83 -3.31 -25.26
CA ASP A 10 26.71 -4.14 -26.08
C ASP A 10 28.11 -3.51 -26.11
N ALA A 11 29.08 -4.25 -25.58
CA ALA A 11 30.43 -3.74 -25.38
C ALA A 11 31.20 -3.44 -26.68
N LEU A 12 30.73 -3.92 -27.85
CA LEU A 12 31.41 -3.76 -29.14
C LEU A 12 30.80 -2.65 -29.99
N THR A 13 29.47 -2.49 -29.92
CA THR A 13 28.71 -1.55 -30.75
C THR A 13 28.29 -0.30 -30.00
N GLY A 14 28.25 -0.35 -28.66
CA GLY A 14 27.70 0.71 -27.82
C GLY A 14 26.18 0.77 -27.82
N GLU A 15 25.49 -0.21 -28.42
CA GLU A 15 24.04 -0.29 -28.45
C GLU A 15 23.48 -0.66 -27.07
N VAL A 16 22.44 0.04 -26.62
CA VAL A 16 21.72 -0.31 -25.39
C VAL A 16 20.86 -1.54 -25.65
N LEU A 17 21.19 -2.66 -25.01
CA LEU A 17 20.50 -3.94 -25.15
C LEU A 17 19.28 -4.04 -24.22
N ALA A 18 19.36 -3.43 -23.05
CA ALA A 18 18.26 -3.36 -22.09
C ALA A 18 18.46 -2.18 -21.13
N SER A 19 17.38 -1.55 -20.70
CA SER A 19 17.35 -0.56 -19.64
C SER A 19 16.24 -0.93 -18.66
N GLU A 20 16.56 -0.98 -17.38
CA GLU A 20 15.65 -1.39 -16.31
C GLU A 20 15.65 -0.29 -15.24
N ASP A 21 14.47 0.23 -14.88
CA ASP A 21 14.32 1.16 -13.76
C ASP A 21 14.45 0.34 -12.46
N LEU A 22 15.36 0.74 -11.59
CA LEU A 22 15.60 0.07 -10.31
C LEU A 22 14.78 0.69 -9.17
N VAL A 23 14.03 1.74 -9.46
CA VAL A 23 13.12 2.38 -8.52
C VAL A 23 11.73 1.77 -8.72
N ALA A 24 11.21 1.06 -7.72
CA ALA A 24 9.79 0.69 -7.69
C ALA A 24 8.98 1.98 -7.50
N ARG A 25 8.07 2.29 -8.43
CA ARG A 25 7.33 3.56 -8.45
C ARG A 25 5.86 3.29 -8.51
N ASP A 26 5.14 3.85 -7.58
CA ASP A 26 3.71 3.71 -7.52
C ASP A 26 2.99 4.88 -8.21
N ARG A 27 2.71 4.75 -9.51
CA ARG A 27 2.04 5.83 -10.28
C ARG A 27 0.53 5.81 -10.07
N TRP A 28 -0.01 6.88 -9.49
CA TRP A 28 -1.44 7.01 -9.18
C TRP A 28 -2.09 8.13 -9.99
N HIS A 29 -2.82 7.78 -11.06
CA HIS A 29 -3.75 8.69 -11.72
C HIS A 29 -5.18 8.23 -11.45
N ALA A 30 -6.01 9.13 -10.90
CA ALA A 30 -7.45 8.94 -10.83
C ALA A 30 -8.04 9.23 -12.22
N GLU A 31 -8.41 8.19 -12.97
CA GLU A 31 -9.40 8.33 -14.04
C GLU A 31 -10.72 7.71 -13.57
N ASP A 32 -11.70 8.59 -13.36
CA ASP A 32 -13.15 8.41 -13.28
C ASP A 32 -13.70 7.10 -12.66
N ALA A 33 -13.93 7.12 -11.35
CA ALA A 33 -14.89 6.24 -10.70
C ALA A 33 -15.81 7.01 -9.75
N ALA A 34 -16.79 7.71 -10.32
CA ALA A 34 -18.01 8.03 -9.58
C ALA A 34 -18.71 6.71 -9.23
N HIS A 35 -19.18 6.55 -7.99
CA HIS A 35 -20.48 6.01 -7.55
C HIS A 35 -20.44 5.80 -6.02
N ALA A 36 -21.04 6.73 -5.27
CA ALA A 36 -21.12 6.68 -3.81
C ALA A 36 -22.35 5.89 -3.32
N PRO A 37 -22.25 5.21 -2.16
CA PRO A 37 -23.36 5.07 -1.23
C PRO A 37 -23.07 5.74 0.12
N THR A 38 -24.11 6.39 0.65
CA THR A 38 -24.14 7.20 1.88
C THR A 38 -24.00 6.39 3.18
N SER A 39 -23.18 6.93 4.10
CA SER A 39 -22.86 6.48 5.46
C SER A 39 -23.93 6.80 6.53
N LEU A 40 -23.97 6.00 7.60
CA LEU A 40 -24.51 6.38 8.92
C LEU A 40 -23.54 5.97 10.06
N ALA A 41 -23.45 6.86 11.05
CA ALA A 41 -22.37 7.10 12.03
C ALA A 41 -22.35 6.16 13.28
N PRO A 42 -21.34 6.29 14.18
CA PRO A 42 -20.75 5.21 14.98
C PRO A 42 -21.25 5.10 16.44
N LEU A 43 -20.84 4.03 17.13
CA LEU A 43 -20.84 3.92 18.60
C LEU A 43 -19.42 3.57 19.10
N ALA A 44 -18.96 4.36 20.07
CA ALA A 44 -17.63 4.36 20.66
C ALA A 44 -17.32 3.10 21.50
N LEU A 45 -16.04 2.74 21.60
CA LEU A 45 -15.51 1.85 22.64
C LEU A 45 -14.37 2.51 23.43
N GLU A 46 -14.40 2.25 24.73
CA GLU A 46 -13.50 2.75 25.77
C GLU A 46 -12.10 2.11 25.69
N THR A 47 -11.10 2.93 26.01
CA THR A 47 -9.67 2.61 26.03
C THR A 47 -9.26 1.81 27.27
N ALA A 48 -8.40 0.81 27.09
CA ALA A 48 -7.66 0.15 28.18
C ALA A 48 -6.24 0.75 28.31
N PRO A 49 -5.62 0.76 29.50
CA PRO A 49 -4.45 1.57 29.80
C PRO A 49 -3.12 0.88 29.45
N VAL A 50 -2.24 1.64 28.79
CA VAL A 50 -0.83 1.31 28.51
C VAL A 50 0.00 1.37 29.82
N PRO A 51 0.97 0.46 30.05
CA PRO A 51 1.82 0.48 31.24
C PRO A 51 2.69 1.74 31.35
N ALA A 52 2.91 2.18 32.59
CA ALA A 52 3.56 3.45 32.93
C ALA A 52 5.01 3.59 32.42
N ALA A 53 5.28 4.77 31.84
CA ALA A 53 6.57 5.24 31.35
C ALA A 53 7.71 5.13 32.38
N ARG A 54 8.88 4.67 31.93
CA ARG A 54 10.16 5.00 32.55
C ARG A 54 10.45 6.49 32.28
N MET A 55 10.67 7.28 33.31
CA MET A 55 11.14 8.66 33.14
C MET A 55 12.60 8.67 32.63
N GLY A 56 12.81 9.08 31.37
CA GLY A 56 14.12 9.47 30.82
C GLY A 56 14.62 8.72 29.58
N GLY A 57 13.84 8.66 28.48
CA GLY A 57 14.29 8.17 27.17
C GLY A 57 13.45 8.77 26.02
N PRO A 58 13.66 8.35 24.76
CA PRO A 58 13.11 9.04 23.59
C PRO A 58 11.59 9.07 23.58
N SER A 59 11.01 10.14 23.03
CA SER A 59 9.57 10.28 22.85
C SER A 59 9.21 10.96 21.55
N TYR A 60 8.13 10.52 20.91
CA TYR A 60 7.71 10.97 19.58
C TYR A 60 6.21 11.26 19.57
N ARG A 61 5.80 12.46 19.12
CA ARG A 61 4.40 12.73 18.76
C ARG A 61 4.15 12.22 17.35
N VAL A 62 3.37 11.14 17.21
CA VAL A 62 3.16 10.42 15.95
C VAL A 62 1.76 9.83 15.85
N LEU A 63 1.36 9.36 14.66
CA LEU A 63 0.28 8.39 14.51
C LEU A 63 0.81 7.05 15.03
N ALA A 64 0.54 6.76 16.30
CA ALA A 64 1.07 5.57 16.94
C ALA A 64 0.55 4.30 16.25
N TRP A 65 1.42 3.33 16.02
CA TRP A 65 1.02 2.04 15.48
C TRP A 65 -0.13 1.44 16.33
N PRO A 66 -1.20 0.87 15.72
CA PRO A 66 -1.39 0.59 14.28
C PRO A 66 -2.20 1.66 13.50
N ILE A 67 -2.24 2.92 13.94
CA ILE A 67 -3.06 3.97 13.29
C ILE A 67 -2.51 4.28 11.89
N GLU A 68 -3.31 3.99 10.86
CA GLU A 68 -2.94 4.16 9.45
C GLU A 68 -2.71 5.61 9.04
N SER A 69 -3.62 6.52 9.41
CA SER A 69 -3.67 7.88 8.85
C SER A 69 -4.42 8.85 9.78
N PRO A 70 -4.33 10.18 9.56
CA PRO A 70 -5.03 11.19 10.36
C PRO A 70 -6.56 11.08 10.37
N ASP A 71 -7.17 10.44 9.36
CA ASP A 71 -8.62 10.19 9.32
C ASP A 71 -9.05 8.88 10.03
N ARG A 72 -8.08 8.07 10.46
CA ARG A 72 -8.28 6.84 11.25
C ARG A 72 -7.96 7.03 12.73
N GLY A 73 -7.13 7.99 13.09
CA GLY A 73 -6.76 8.25 14.48
C GLY A 73 -5.99 9.55 14.69
N ALA A 74 -5.79 9.91 15.95
CA ALA A 74 -5.11 11.14 16.33
C ALA A 74 -3.65 10.88 16.68
N PHE A 75 -2.81 11.90 16.53
CA PHE A 75 -1.44 11.89 17.01
C PHE A 75 -1.39 11.72 18.53
N SER A 76 -0.44 10.93 19.02
CA SER A 76 -0.17 10.74 20.44
C SER A 76 1.34 10.70 20.70
N VAL A 77 1.74 10.93 21.96
CA VAL A 77 3.15 10.83 22.35
C VAL A 77 3.45 9.39 22.77
N VAL A 78 4.32 8.73 22.03
CA VAL A 78 4.85 7.40 22.34
C VAL A 78 6.23 7.56 22.97
N SER A 79 6.54 6.81 24.04
CA SER A 79 7.81 6.90 24.76
C SER A 79 8.52 5.56 24.81
N ASN A 80 9.82 5.56 24.50
CA ASN A 80 10.69 4.38 24.41
C ASN A 80 10.08 3.23 23.57
N PRO A 81 9.68 3.49 22.32
CA PRO A 81 9.06 2.48 21.45
C PRO A 81 10.05 1.43 20.92
N GLU A 82 11.36 1.62 21.10
CA GLU A 82 12.38 0.74 20.53
C GLU A 82 12.27 -0.70 21.01
N ASP A 83 12.36 -1.66 20.07
CA ASP A 83 12.45 -3.07 20.40
C ASP A 83 13.89 -3.42 20.81
N ALA A 84 14.06 -4.02 21.99
CA ALA A 84 15.39 -4.29 22.54
C ALA A 84 16.15 -5.42 21.82
N THR A 85 15.47 -6.24 21.01
CA THR A 85 16.08 -7.32 20.23
C THR A 85 16.52 -6.80 18.86
N ALA A 86 15.61 -6.17 18.13
CA ALA A 86 15.88 -5.63 16.79
C ALA A 86 16.73 -4.35 16.84
N SER A 87 16.55 -3.53 17.88
CA SER A 87 17.20 -2.24 18.08
C SER A 87 17.93 -2.17 19.43
N PRO A 88 18.98 -2.97 19.66
CA PRO A 88 19.61 -3.11 20.98
C PRO A 88 20.26 -1.82 21.52
N ASP A 89 20.66 -0.89 20.65
CA ASP A 89 21.20 0.42 21.01
C ASP A 89 20.15 1.56 20.91
N GLY A 90 18.88 1.20 20.69
CA GLY A 90 17.77 2.11 20.39
C GLY A 90 17.86 2.74 18.99
N TRP A 91 16.88 3.58 18.66
CA TRP A 91 16.74 4.12 17.29
C TRP A 91 17.67 5.30 16.96
N HIS A 92 18.43 5.84 17.93
CA HIS A 92 19.25 7.04 17.77
C HIS A 92 20.76 6.80 17.87
N THR A 93 21.18 5.54 17.88
CA THR A 93 22.60 5.16 17.93
C THR A 93 22.94 4.35 16.69
N ALA A 94 24.10 4.58 16.08
CA ALA A 94 24.62 3.78 14.98
C ALA A 94 26.10 3.46 15.26
N GLY A 95 26.36 2.24 15.73
CA GLY A 95 27.70 1.86 16.18
C GLY A 95 28.21 2.78 17.30
N ALA A 96 29.31 3.50 17.05
CA ALA A 96 29.89 4.41 18.03
C ALA A 96 29.30 5.83 18.02
N ALA A 97 28.41 6.14 17.07
CA ALA A 97 27.79 7.45 16.94
C ALA A 97 26.41 7.46 17.59
N SER A 98 26.09 8.55 18.30
CA SER A 98 24.74 8.83 18.80
C SER A 98 24.25 10.14 18.18
N TYR A 99 22.96 10.19 17.88
CA TYR A 99 22.31 11.31 17.22
C TYR A 99 21.21 11.88 18.11
N THR A 100 20.94 13.17 17.96
CA THR A 100 19.81 13.86 18.61
C THR A 100 18.70 14.19 17.60
N THR A 101 18.86 13.76 16.35
CA THR A 101 17.92 13.93 15.24
C THR A 101 17.28 12.60 14.84
N THR A 102 16.37 12.58 13.87
CA THR A 102 15.70 11.39 13.28
C THR A 102 16.66 10.48 12.48
N ARG A 103 17.69 9.96 13.15
CA ARG A 103 18.75 9.14 12.58
C ARG A 103 19.28 8.15 13.60
N GLY A 104 19.52 6.91 13.18
CA GLY A 104 20.29 5.92 13.94
C GLY A 104 20.67 4.72 13.10
N ASN A 105 20.64 3.53 13.73
CA ASN A 105 21.14 2.31 13.12
C ASN A 105 20.30 1.86 11.92
N ASN A 106 18.98 1.89 12.06
CA ASN A 106 18.05 1.25 11.11
C ASN A 106 17.62 2.25 10.03
N VAL A 107 17.27 3.45 10.47
CA VAL A 107 16.61 4.48 9.65
C VAL A 107 17.34 5.81 9.80
N TRP A 108 17.41 6.53 8.68
CA TRP A 108 17.73 7.95 8.65
C TRP A 108 16.64 8.69 7.87
N ALA A 109 15.74 9.35 8.60
CA ALA A 109 14.66 10.14 8.03
C ALA A 109 15.01 11.63 8.05
N TYR A 110 14.73 12.34 6.95
CA TYR A 110 15.02 13.76 6.80
C TYR A 110 14.13 14.40 5.73
N PRO A 111 13.83 15.71 5.83
CA PRO A 111 13.21 16.43 4.72
C PRO A 111 14.18 16.54 3.54
N ASP A 112 13.66 16.29 2.34
CA ASP A 112 14.36 16.55 1.06
C ASP A 112 13.42 17.28 0.09
N ARG A 113 12.83 18.39 0.55
CA ARG A 113 11.84 19.14 -0.23
C ARG A 113 12.44 19.71 -1.50
N ASN A 114 13.75 19.97 -1.52
CA ASN A 114 14.47 20.46 -2.68
C ASN A 114 14.96 19.35 -3.65
N ASP A 115 14.72 18.07 -3.32
CA ASP A 115 15.05 16.90 -4.16
C ASP A 115 16.54 16.86 -4.55
N SER A 116 17.38 17.08 -3.54
CA SER A 116 18.84 17.02 -3.63
C SER A 116 19.40 15.64 -3.29
N GLU A 117 18.54 14.70 -2.88
CA GLU A 117 18.91 13.38 -2.36
C GLU A 117 19.82 13.52 -1.13
N SER A 118 19.56 14.56 -0.33
CA SER A 118 20.33 14.96 0.86
C SER A 118 19.45 15.77 1.81
N PRO A 119 19.70 15.75 3.13
CA PRO A 119 18.90 16.51 4.07
C PRO A 119 18.88 18.00 3.75
N ASP A 120 17.68 18.59 3.78
CA ASP A 120 17.50 20.02 3.70
C ASP A 120 18.29 20.75 4.80
N ALA A 121 18.66 22.00 4.53
CA ALA A 121 19.39 22.83 5.49
C ALA A 121 18.58 23.20 6.75
N THR A 122 17.25 23.07 6.69
CA THR A 122 16.28 23.42 7.74
C THR A 122 15.19 22.36 7.82
N GLY A 123 14.45 22.29 8.92
CA GLY A 123 13.33 21.35 9.09
C GLY A 123 13.75 19.94 9.51
N VAL A 124 15.04 19.65 9.65
CA VAL A 124 15.52 18.39 10.24
C VAL A 124 15.11 18.34 11.72
N PRO A 125 14.29 17.37 12.16
CA PRO A 125 13.82 17.30 13.54
C PRO A 125 14.98 17.09 14.52
N GLU A 126 14.96 17.83 15.63
CA GLU A 126 15.99 17.82 16.68
C GLU A 126 15.33 17.66 18.05
N GLY A 127 15.57 16.51 18.71
CA GLY A 127 14.98 16.15 20.00
C GLY A 127 15.82 16.58 21.21
N GLY A 128 17.01 17.15 20.98
CA GLY A 128 17.95 17.55 22.01
C GLY A 128 18.49 16.37 22.82
N ALA A 129 19.14 16.68 23.94
CA ALA A 129 19.72 15.65 24.82
C ALA A 129 18.70 14.68 25.43
N GLY A 130 17.41 15.06 25.44
CA GLY A 130 16.31 14.23 25.93
C GLY A 130 15.61 13.40 24.85
N LEU A 131 15.97 13.56 23.57
CA LEU A 131 15.33 12.90 22.43
C LEU A 131 13.79 13.09 22.43
N SER A 132 13.34 14.33 22.67
CA SER A 132 11.93 14.70 22.74
C SER A 132 11.46 15.32 21.42
N PHE A 133 10.84 14.51 20.57
CA PHE A 133 10.31 14.90 19.26
C PHE A 133 8.79 15.17 19.37
N ASP A 134 8.43 16.29 19.99
CA ASP A 134 7.04 16.70 20.22
C ASP A 134 6.66 17.89 19.33
N PHE A 135 6.51 17.63 18.02
CA PHE A 135 6.13 18.64 17.02
C PHE A 135 4.63 18.55 16.73
N PRO A 136 3.89 19.68 16.76
CA PRO A 136 2.46 19.68 16.50
C PRO A 136 2.16 19.41 15.02
N TYR A 137 0.98 18.84 14.76
CA TYR A 137 0.43 18.65 13.42
C TYR A 137 -0.98 19.27 13.37
N ASP A 138 -1.25 20.05 12.32
CA ASP A 138 -2.58 20.61 12.02
C ASP A 138 -3.00 20.23 10.60
N ALA A 139 -4.01 19.36 10.49
CA ALA A 139 -4.53 18.87 9.22
C ALA A 139 -5.20 19.97 8.36
N ALA A 140 -5.48 21.15 8.93
CA ALA A 140 -6.02 22.29 8.18
C ALA A 140 -4.93 23.12 7.48
N GLN A 141 -3.65 22.93 7.84
CA GLN A 141 -2.54 23.68 7.27
C GLN A 141 -1.89 22.95 6.09
N HIS A 142 -1.13 23.69 5.29
CA HIS A 142 -0.33 23.13 4.21
C HIS A 142 0.77 22.20 4.79
N PRO A 143 1.10 21.04 4.17
CA PRO A 143 2.11 20.11 4.67
C PRO A 143 3.47 20.73 5.02
N ARG A 144 3.91 21.74 4.25
CA ARG A 144 5.11 22.55 4.55
C ARG A 144 5.16 23.18 5.94
N GLU A 145 4.03 23.35 6.62
CA GLU A 145 3.97 23.89 7.99
C GLU A 145 4.14 22.79 9.05
N SER A 146 4.23 21.52 8.62
CA SER A 146 4.31 20.33 9.49
C SER A 146 5.48 19.41 9.13
N VAL A 147 6.54 19.94 8.50
CA VAL A 147 7.72 19.17 8.04
C VAL A 147 8.34 18.33 9.16
N GLU A 148 8.53 18.91 10.35
CA GLU A 148 9.11 18.18 11.47
C GLU A 148 8.21 17.06 11.97
N ALA A 149 6.89 17.30 12.05
CA ALA A 149 5.92 16.30 12.49
C ALA A 149 5.83 15.12 11.49
N ALA A 150 5.81 15.43 10.19
CA ALA A 150 5.85 14.45 9.10
C ALA A 150 7.13 13.60 9.15
N THR A 151 8.30 14.25 9.22
CA THR A 151 9.61 13.55 9.28
C THR A 151 9.73 12.66 10.52
N VAL A 152 9.21 13.09 11.67
CA VAL A 152 9.19 12.27 12.90
C VAL A 152 8.24 11.09 12.78
N ASN A 153 7.08 11.25 12.14
CA ASN A 153 6.16 10.15 11.86
C ASN A 153 6.78 9.10 10.93
N LEU A 154 7.44 9.55 9.85
CA LEU A 154 8.19 8.69 8.94
C LEU A 154 9.30 7.91 9.65
N PHE A 155 10.09 8.60 10.49
CA PHE A 155 11.13 7.96 11.30
C PHE A 155 10.58 6.88 12.23
N TYR A 156 9.48 7.17 12.92
CA TYR A 156 8.83 6.23 13.82
C TYR A 156 8.33 4.99 13.08
N TRP A 157 7.55 5.16 12.02
CA TRP A 157 7.00 4.03 11.26
C TRP A 157 8.08 3.21 10.53
N GLY A 158 9.13 3.85 10.03
CA GLY A 158 10.26 3.13 9.45
C GLY A 158 10.99 2.24 10.47
N ASN A 159 11.17 2.71 11.71
CA ASN A 159 11.76 1.88 12.75
C ASN A 159 10.79 0.81 13.28
N VAL A 160 9.49 1.08 13.37
CA VAL A 160 8.48 0.06 13.68
C VAL A 160 8.51 -1.04 12.63
N PHE A 161 8.53 -0.71 11.34
CA PHE A 161 8.62 -1.69 10.26
C PHE A 161 9.89 -2.54 10.38
N HIS A 162 11.04 -1.90 10.58
CA HIS A 162 12.31 -2.59 10.83
C HIS A 162 12.19 -3.57 11.99
N ASP A 163 11.78 -3.08 13.16
CA ASP A 163 11.78 -3.88 14.38
C ASP A 163 10.79 -5.06 14.30
N VAL A 164 9.61 -4.86 13.72
CA VAL A 164 8.65 -5.95 13.48
C VAL A 164 9.25 -6.99 12.53
N THR A 165 9.72 -6.58 11.35
CA THR A 165 10.21 -7.52 10.33
C THR A 165 11.48 -8.25 10.75
N TYR A 166 12.29 -7.67 11.64
CA TYR A 166 13.43 -8.34 12.26
C TYR A 166 13.03 -9.66 12.95
N HIS A 167 11.93 -9.65 13.72
CA HIS A 167 11.44 -10.85 14.41
C HIS A 167 10.96 -11.94 13.43
N TYR A 168 10.47 -11.55 12.25
CA TYR A 168 10.14 -12.49 11.17
C TYR A 168 11.34 -12.85 10.29
N GLY A 169 12.54 -12.51 10.73
CA GLY A 169 13.79 -12.92 10.11
C GLY A 169 14.24 -12.04 8.95
N PHE A 170 13.74 -10.82 8.82
CA PHE A 170 14.48 -9.78 8.08
C PHE A 170 15.58 -9.21 9.00
N ASP A 171 16.51 -10.09 9.33
CA ASP A 171 17.66 -9.82 10.19
C ASP A 171 18.89 -9.43 9.35
N GLU A 172 20.02 -9.23 10.02
CA GLU A 172 21.24 -8.77 9.34
C GLU A 172 21.75 -9.78 8.33
N ALA A 173 21.67 -11.08 8.61
CA ALA A 173 22.13 -12.11 7.68
C ALA A 173 21.22 -12.22 6.44
N ALA A 174 19.93 -11.89 6.59
CA ALA A 174 18.98 -11.77 5.51
C ALA A 174 19.10 -10.44 4.72
N GLY A 175 20.04 -9.57 5.10
CA GLY A 175 20.30 -8.28 4.48
C GLY A 175 19.20 -7.27 4.77
N ASN A 176 18.89 -7.08 6.05
CA ASN A 176 18.12 -5.92 6.49
C ASN A 176 18.91 -4.61 6.35
N PHE A 177 18.29 -3.49 6.70
CA PHE A 177 18.89 -2.16 6.57
C PHE A 177 19.44 -1.69 7.91
N GLN A 178 20.76 -1.82 8.12
CA GLN A 178 21.40 -1.44 9.37
C GLN A 178 22.81 -0.84 9.15
N VAL A 179 23.16 0.20 9.90
CA VAL A 179 24.53 0.72 9.90
C VAL A 179 25.48 -0.31 10.53
N ASN A 180 25.13 -0.81 11.71
CA ASN A 180 25.89 -1.80 12.45
C ASN A 180 25.08 -3.08 12.57
N ASN A 181 25.71 -4.20 12.18
CA ASN A 181 25.09 -5.52 12.21
C ASN A 181 25.50 -6.34 13.44
N PHE A 182 26.21 -5.73 14.40
CA PHE A 182 26.59 -6.34 15.68
C PHE A 182 27.40 -7.65 15.57
N GLY A 183 27.94 -7.95 14.38
CA GLY A 183 28.62 -9.21 14.08
C GLY A 183 27.69 -10.39 13.73
N ASN A 184 26.40 -10.13 13.49
CA ASN A 184 25.37 -11.14 13.21
C ASN A 184 25.34 -11.63 11.75
N GLY A 185 26.07 -10.98 10.83
CA GLY A 185 26.10 -11.34 9.41
C GLY A 185 25.72 -10.16 8.52
N GLY A 186 25.55 -10.44 7.23
CA GLY A 186 25.22 -9.42 6.22
C GLY A 186 26.28 -8.36 6.00
N ASN A 187 25.96 -7.40 5.14
CA ASN A 187 26.77 -6.21 4.88
C ASN A 187 26.07 -4.98 5.44
N GLY A 188 26.50 -4.48 6.60
CA GLY A 188 25.96 -3.24 7.15
C GLY A 188 26.46 -1.96 6.46
N ASN A 189 26.26 -0.83 7.12
CA ASN A 189 26.39 0.54 6.60
C ASN A 189 25.29 0.91 5.60
N ASP A 190 24.12 0.32 5.73
CA ASP A 190 23.02 0.48 4.80
C ASP A 190 21.68 0.79 5.49
N PRO A 191 21.60 1.82 6.36
CA PRO A 191 20.31 2.23 6.91
C PRO A 191 19.35 2.61 5.78
N ALA A 192 18.06 2.43 6.00
CA ALA A 192 17.04 2.95 5.11
C ALA A 192 17.03 4.48 5.21
N ARG A 193 17.20 5.17 4.09
CA ARG A 193 17.13 6.63 3.99
C ARG A 193 15.72 7.00 3.61
N LEU A 194 15.02 7.76 4.45
CA LEU A 194 13.62 8.10 4.23
C LEU A 194 13.48 9.61 4.03
N GLU A 195 13.02 10.01 2.85
CA GLU A 195 12.97 11.40 2.40
C GLU A 195 11.54 11.92 2.52
N ALA A 196 11.32 12.78 3.52
CA ALA A 196 10.03 13.40 3.80
C ALA A 196 9.76 14.55 2.83
N GLN A 197 8.53 14.64 2.34
CA GLN A 197 8.04 15.64 1.39
C GLN A 197 8.99 15.85 0.20
N SER A 198 9.56 14.76 -0.31
CA SER A 198 10.61 14.78 -1.33
C SER A 198 10.16 15.54 -2.58
N GLY A 199 10.98 16.50 -3.01
CA GLY A 199 10.70 17.33 -4.20
C GLY A 199 9.53 18.29 -4.10
N ALA A 200 8.87 18.42 -2.95
CA ALA A 200 7.73 19.31 -2.76
C ALA A 200 8.06 20.77 -3.15
N GLN A 201 9.28 21.25 -2.89
CA GLN A 201 9.71 22.61 -3.26
C GLN A 201 9.92 22.76 -4.77
N LEU A 202 10.46 21.75 -5.47
CA LEU A 202 10.58 21.80 -6.93
C LEU A 202 9.21 21.79 -7.60
N CYS A 203 8.32 20.99 -7.04
CA CYS A 203 6.95 20.93 -7.48
C CYS A 203 6.11 22.13 -7.00
N GLU A 204 6.62 23.04 -6.15
CA GLU A 204 6.00 24.35 -5.89
C GLU A 204 6.23 25.36 -7.05
N ASP A 205 7.10 25.03 -8.01
CA ASP A 205 7.46 25.94 -9.11
C ASP A 205 6.80 25.64 -10.49
N ASP A 206 6.28 24.43 -10.77
CA ASP A 206 5.64 24.12 -12.08
C ASP A 206 4.58 22.98 -12.05
N ASP A 207 3.33 23.28 -11.65
CA ASP A 207 2.18 22.33 -11.62
C ASP A 207 1.45 22.19 -12.98
N ASN A 208 1.78 23.02 -13.98
CA ASN A 208 1.06 23.07 -15.26
C ASN A 208 1.83 22.40 -16.41
N ASP A 209 3.03 21.88 -16.16
CA ASP A 209 3.73 21.03 -17.11
C ASP A 209 3.31 19.56 -16.90
N PRO A 210 2.51 18.96 -17.80
CA PRO A 210 2.16 17.54 -17.75
C PRO A 210 3.38 16.61 -17.92
N SER A 211 4.58 17.15 -18.13
CA SER A 211 5.86 16.44 -18.11
C SER A 211 6.68 16.62 -16.81
N ASN A 212 6.22 17.45 -15.86
CA ASN A 212 6.81 17.57 -14.51
C ASN A 212 6.35 16.41 -13.61
N PHE A 213 6.76 15.21 -14.02
CA PHE A 213 6.03 13.96 -13.79
C PHE A 213 6.26 13.27 -12.43
N ALA A 214 6.85 13.88 -11.38
CA ALA A 214 7.15 13.09 -10.16
C ALA A 214 7.56 13.84 -8.87
N CYS A 215 6.73 14.72 -8.33
CA CYS A 215 6.87 15.06 -6.90
C CYS A 215 5.54 15.25 -6.15
N TYR A 216 4.41 14.80 -6.73
CA TYR A 216 3.16 14.59 -6.00
C TYR A 216 2.51 13.28 -6.41
N GLY A 217 1.59 12.77 -5.58
CA GLY A 217 0.73 11.65 -5.97
C GLY A 217 1.54 10.41 -6.32
N ASN A 218 2.65 10.19 -5.59
CA ASN A 218 3.53 9.03 -5.72
C ASN A 218 4.26 8.80 -4.37
N ALA A 219 4.86 7.63 -4.20
CA ALA A 219 5.90 7.33 -3.24
C ALA A 219 6.74 6.20 -3.86
N ASN A 220 7.99 6.06 -3.45
CA ASN A 220 8.83 4.98 -3.98
C ASN A 220 9.89 4.53 -3.01
N PHE A 221 10.42 3.34 -3.30
CA PHE A 221 11.57 2.78 -2.62
C PHE A 221 12.58 2.20 -3.61
N PHE A 222 13.80 2.73 -3.60
CA PHE A 222 14.96 2.14 -4.27
C PHE A 222 15.63 1.12 -3.37
N THR A 223 15.79 -0.12 -3.85
CA THR A 223 16.48 -1.19 -3.11
C THR A 223 17.75 -1.65 -3.82
N PRO A 224 18.95 -1.24 -3.36
CA PRO A 224 20.19 -1.86 -3.81
C PRO A 224 20.44 -3.20 -3.11
N SER A 225 21.46 -3.93 -3.57
CA SER A 225 21.99 -5.10 -2.84
C SER A 225 22.43 -4.73 -1.43
N ASP A 226 22.43 -5.72 -0.54
CA ASP A 226 22.93 -5.65 0.84
C ASP A 226 24.28 -4.93 0.97
N GLY A 227 24.36 -3.98 1.91
CA GLY A 227 25.46 -3.02 2.05
C GLY A 227 25.28 -1.70 1.31
N GLY A 228 24.19 -1.53 0.55
CA GLY A 228 23.76 -0.24 0.01
C GLY A 228 22.47 0.23 0.69
N SER A 229 22.42 1.49 1.12
CA SER A 229 21.20 2.06 1.71
C SER A 229 20.04 2.04 0.72
N GLY A 230 18.90 1.51 1.17
CA GLY A 230 17.61 1.76 0.50
C GLY A 230 17.24 3.24 0.62
N VAL A 231 16.50 3.76 -0.36
CA VAL A 231 16.03 5.15 -0.38
C VAL A 231 14.53 5.16 -0.60
N MET A 232 13.78 5.63 0.39
CA MET A 232 12.35 5.87 0.31
C MET A 232 12.09 7.35 0.04
N GLN A 233 11.25 7.67 -0.93
CA GLN A 233 10.82 9.04 -1.21
C GLN A 233 9.32 9.14 -1.02
N MET A 234 8.90 9.96 -0.07
CA MET A 234 7.50 10.22 0.26
C MET A 234 7.11 11.59 -0.30
N TYR A 235 5.97 11.68 -0.99
CA TYR A 235 5.53 12.91 -1.65
C TYR A 235 4.25 13.50 -1.05
N GLU A 236 4.03 14.78 -1.31
CA GLU A 236 2.73 15.40 -1.04
C GLU A 236 1.67 14.92 -2.05
N TRP A 237 0.40 15.05 -1.70
CA TRP A 237 -0.74 14.69 -2.53
C TRP A 237 -1.71 15.84 -2.65
N VAL A 238 -2.13 16.11 -3.88
CA VAL A 238 -2.98 17.25 -4.23
C VAL A 238 -4.39 16.77 -4.53
N GLY A 239 -5.36 17.31 -3.79
CA GLY A 239 -6.77 17.08 -4.08
C GLY A 239 -7.23 18.00 -5.22
N THR A 240 -8.23 17.57 -5.98
CA THR A 240 -8.82 18.40 -7.03
C THR A 240 -9.76 19.44 -6.40
N PRO A 241 -9.47 20.75 -6.51
CA PRO A 241 -10.40 21.77 -6.02
C PRO A 241 -11.64 21.84 -6.90
N THR A 242 -12.77 22.23 -6.31
CA THR A 242 -14.01 22.48 -7.04
C THR A 242 -14.47 23.93 -6.90
N PHE A 243 -15.04 24.46 -7.98
CA PHE A 243 -15.63 25.78 -8.04
C PHE A 243 -16.93 25.71 -8.83
N THR A 244 -18.05 25.81 -8.13
CA THR A 244 -19.38 25.67 -8.74
C THR A 244 -20.21 26.91 -8.48
N LEU A 245 -20.50 27.68 -9.52
CA LEU A 245 -21.45 28.79 -9.43
C LEU A 245 -22.86 28.21 -9.24
N THR A 246 -23.50 28.55 -8.13
CA THR A 246 -24.85 28.06 -7.77
C THR A 246 -25.95 29.03 -8.15
N ALA A 247 -25.63 30.32 -8.24
CA ALA A 247 -26.54 31.38 -8.69
C ALA A 247 -25.78 32.53 -9.36
N PRO A 248 -26.43 33.30 -10.23
CA PRO A 248 -27.76 33.06 -10.79
C PRO A 248 -27.74 31.97 -11.87
N ALA A 249 -28.92 31.42 -12.20
CA ALA A 249 -29.06 30.30 -13.13
C ALA A 249 -28.45 30.55 -14.53
N SER A 250 -28.32 31.83 -14.94
CA SER A 250 -27.73 32.21 -16.22
C SER A 250 -26.23 31.92 -16.33
N ILE A 251 -25.52 31.82 -15.20
CA ILE A 251 -24.08 31.55 -15.15
C ILE A 251 -23.73 30.38 -14.22
N ALA A 252 -24.73 29.59 -13.79
CA ALA A 252 -24.52 28.46 -12.90
C ALA A 252 -23.69 27.34 -13.56
N GLY A 253 -23.08 26.49 -12.74
CA GLY A 253 -22.32 25.30 -13.14
C GLY A 253 -20.86 25.34 -12.69
N ALA A 254 -20.21 24.17 -12.77
CA ALA A 254 -18.80 23.99 -12.46
C ALA A 254 -17.92 24.80 -13.43
N ARG A 255 -16.81 25.34 -12.92
CA ARG A 255 -15.80 26.07 -13.70
C ARG A 255 -14.41 25.53 -13.40
N PRO A 256 -13.49 25.57 -14.38
CA PRO A 256 -12.08 25.31 -14.11
C PRO A 256 -11.52 26.27 -13.06
N VAL A 257 -10.73 25.73 -12.13
CA VAL A 257 -10.16 26.48 -11.01
C VAL A 257 -8.79 25.90 -10.66
N ALA A 258 -7.87 26.75 -10.23
CA ALA A 258 -6.60 26.35 -9.64
C ALA A 258 -6.53 26.84 -8.19
N PRO A 259 -6.01 26.04 -7.24
CA PRO A 259 -5.86 26.46 -5.86
C PRO A 259 -4.60 27.33 -5.70
N GLY A 260 -4.61 28.21 -4.71
CA GLY A 260 -3.39 28.89 -4.25
C GLY A 260 -2.51 27.95 -3.42
N LEU A 261 -1.20 28.18 -3.45
CA LEU A 261 -0.21 27.54 -2.55
C LEU A 261 -0.07 28.29 -1.22
N PHE A 262 -1.01 29.18 -0.94
CA PHE A 262 -1.07 29.96 0.27
C PHE A 262 -2.54 30.15 0.64
N GLY A 263 -2.76 30.64 1.85
CA GLY A 263 -4.09 30.72 2.38
C GLY A 263 -4.51 29.41 3.02
N THR A 264 -5.47 29.48 3.94
CA THR A 264 -6.02 28.30 4.58
C THR A 264 -7.01 27.61 3.64
N PRO A 265 -6.76 26.37 3.17
CA PRO A 265 -7.71 25.63 2.34
C PRO A 265 -9.02 25.36 3.07
N GLY A 266 -10.11 25.17 2.34
CA GLY A 266 -11.38 24.80 2.94
C GLY A 266 -12.56 24.83 1.98
N ALA A 267 -13.68 24.27 2.46
CA ALA A 267 -14.96 24.32 1.78
C ALA A 267 -15.76 25.55 2.24
N ILE A 268 -16.14 26.41 1.29
CA ILE A 268 -16.87 27.66 1.57
C ILE A 268 -17.99 27.84 0.54
N SER A 269 -19.19 28.07 1.04
CA SER A 269 -20.34 28.52 0.23
C SER A 269 -20.67 29.96 0.56
N GLY A 270 -20.89 30.79 -0.45
CA GLY A 270 -21.18 32.20 -0.21
C GLY A 270 -21.49 33.02 -1.45
N GLU A 271 -21.79 34.28 -1.21
CA GLU A 271 -21.97 35.29 -2.25
C GLU A 271 -20.61 35.84 -2.69
N ILE A 272 -20.39 35.90 -4.00
CA ILE A 272 -19.24 36.57 -4.59
C ILE A 272 -19.53 38.06 -4.73
N VAL A 273 -18.65 38.89 -4.19
CA VAL A 273 -18.64 40.35 -4.35
C VAL A 273 -17.38 40.77 -5.10
N VAL A 274 -17.54 41.54 -6.17
CA VAL A 274 -16.42 42.10 -6.92
C VAL A 274 -15.76 43.19 -6.07
N ALA A 275 -14.45 43.10 -5.84
CA ALA A 275 -13.71 44.23 -5.28
C ALA A 275 -13.56 45.29 -6.37
N GLU A 276 -14.01 46.50 -6.12
CA GLU A 276 -14.10 47.57 -7.11
C GLU A 276 -13.15 48.72 -6.77
N THR A 277 -12.51 49.27 -7.80
CA THR A 277 -11.85 50.57 -7.74
C THR A 277 -12.87 51.71 -7.73
N ALA A 278 -12.40 52.95 -7.51
CA ALA A 278 -13.27 54.13 -7.54
C ALA A 278 -13.95 54.39 -8.90
N ASP A 279 -13.44 53.82 -9.99
CA ASP A 279 -14.04 53.93 -11.33
C ASP A 279 -14.98 52.74 -11.67
N GLY A 280 -15.20 51.82 -10.74
CA GLY A 280 -16.09 50.67 -10.90
C GLY A 280 -15.49 49.52 -11.70
N SER A 281 -14.18 49.53 -11.96
CA SER A 281 -13.47 48.37 -12.51
C SER A 281 -13.08 47.38 -11.41
N THR A 282 -12.88 46.12 -11.77
CA THR A 282 -12.41 45.10 -10.82
C THR A 282 -11.00 45.43 -10.36
N ALA A 283 -10.82 45.61 -9.04
CA ALA A 283 -9.56 45.94 -8.41
C ALA A 283 -8.55 44.79 -8.53
N GLU A 284 -7.27 45.14 -8.63
CA GLU A 284 -6.16 44.20 -8.48
C GLU A 284 -5.92 43.83 -7.01
N ALA A 285 -6.38 44.66 -6.06
CA ALA A 285 -6.14 44.50 -4.62
C ALA A 285 -4.65 44.53 -4.23
N CYS A 286 -3.87 45.40 -4.87
CA CYS A 286 -2.46 45.59 -4.52
C CYS A 286 -2.27 46.46 -3.27
N THR A 287 -3.25 47.30 -2.95
CA THR A 287 -3.29 48.05 -1.69
C THR A 287 -4.72 48.18 -1.20
N ALA A 288 -4.93 48.32 0.10
CA ALA A 288 -6.27 48.55 0.65
C ALA A 288 -6.91 49.85 0.12
N GLY A 289 -6.12 50.87 -0.23
CA GLY A 289 -6.62 52.13 -0.78
C GLY A 289 -7.17 52.04 -2.21
N GLU A 290 -6.90 50.92 -2.90
CA GLU A 290 -7.44 50.64 -4.23
C GLU A 290 -8.93 50.26 -4.18
N ILE A 291 -9.37 49.61 -3.09
CA ILE A 291 -10.70 49.03 -2.96
C ILE A 291 -11.69 50.08 -2.42
N ALA A 292 -12.56 50.58 -3.29
CA ALA A 292 -13.56 51.58 -2.99
C ALA A 292 -14.77 51.02 -2.23
N ASN A 293 -15.10 49.74 -2.43
CA ASN A 293 -16.27 49.08 -1.86
C ASN A 293 -15.93 48.09 -0.71
N GLY A 294 -14.82 48.30 0.00
CA GLY A 294 -14.29 47.33 0.96
C GLY A 294 -15.26 46.87 2.07
N ALA A 295 -16.18 47.74 2.50
CA ALA A 295 -17.20 47.38 3.48
C ALA A 295 -18.18 46.27 2.99
N ALA A 296 -18.33 46.13 1.67
CA ALA A 296 -19.19 45.10 1.06
C ALA A 296 -18.52 43.72 1.04
N LEU A 297 -17.20 43.64 1.25
CA LEU A 297 -16.45 42.38 1.21
C LEU A 297 -16.54 41.59 2.53
N ASN A 298 -16.91 42.23 3.64
CA ASN A 298 -16.96 41.60 4.96
C ASN A 298 -17.97 40.44 5.00
N GLY A 299 -17.49 39.24 5.31
CA GLY A 299 -18.26 37.99 5.33
C GLY A 299 -18.63 37.46 3.94
N LYS A 300 -17.96 37.94 2.88
CA LYS A 300 -18.23 37.58 1.47
C LYS A 300 -16.99 37.00 0.81
N ILE A 301 -17.19 36.37 -0.34
CA ILE A 301 -16.10 35.87 -1.19
C ILE A 301 -15.74 37.00 -2.16
N ALA A 302 -14.49 37.46 -2.15
CA ALA A 302 -14.10 38.60 -2.99
C ALA A 302 -13.55 38.13 -4.35
N LEU A 303 -14.02 38.74 -5.44
CA LEU A 303 -13.41 38.60 -6.77
C LEU A 303 -12.47 39.78 -7.05
N VAL A 304 -11.23 39.50 -7.40
CA VAL A 304 -10.20 40.48 -7.81
C VAL A 304 -9.59 40.10 -9.16
N SER A 305 -8.99 41.07 -9.84
CA SER A 305 -8.26 40.84 -11.07
C SER A 305 -6.80 40.46 -10.79
N ARG A 306 -6.24 39.57 -11.61
CA ARG A 306 -4.79 39.45 -11.75
C ARG A 306 -4.21 40.80 -12.16
N GLY A 307 -3.00 41.08 -11.69
CA GLY A 307 -2.41 42.41 -11.73
C GLY A 307 -0.90 42.40 -11.51
N THR A 308 -0.38 43.53 -11.03
CA THR A 308 1.07 43.79 -10.96
C THR A 308 1.73 43.38 -9.64
N CYS A 309 0.96 43.24 -8.57
CA CYS A 309 1.44 42.76 -7.26
C CYS A 309 1.37 41.23 -7.13
N SER A 310 2.11 40.69 -6.15
CA SER A 310 2.07 39.26 -5.83
C SER A 310 0.68 38.82 -5.37
N PHE A 311 0.38 37.53 -5.57
CA PHE A 311 -0.89 36.94 -5.15
C PHE A 311 -1.07 36.96 -3.62
N SER A 312 0.00 36.75 -2.86
CA SER A 312 -0.01 36.84 -1.39
C SER A 312 -0.44 38.22 -0.90
N VAL A 313 -0.02 39.31 -1.57
CA VAL A 313 -0.48 40.67 -1.25
C VAL A 313 -1.99 40.81 -1.48
N LYS A 314 -2.52 40.26 -2.58
CA LYS A 314 -3.97 40.29 -2.87
C LYS A 314 -4.75 39.58 -1.76
N GLY A 315 -4.29 38.41 -1.34
CA GLY A 315 -4.88 37.64 -0.24
C GLY A 315 -4.96 38.46 1.05
N ARG A 316 -3.83 39.01 1.51
CA ARG A 316 -3.75 39.84 2.73
C ARG A 316 -4.65 41.08 2.66
N VAL A 317 -4.67 41.77 1.52
CA VAL A 317 -5.50 42.97 1.34
C VAL A 317 -6.98 42.59 1.45
N ILE A 318 -7.41 41.53 0.78
CA ILE A 318 -8.81 41.08 0.79
C ILE A 318 -9.23 40.56 2.17
N GLU A 319 -8.38 39.77 2.82
CA GLU A 319 -8.62 39.29 4.18
C GLU A 319 -8.78 40.46 5.17
N SER A 320 -8.01 41.55 5.01
CA SER A 320 -8.12 42.73 5.87
C SER A 320 -9.49 43.43 5.83
N PHE A 321 -10.30 43.17 4.80
CA PHE A 321 -11.69 43.64 4.70
C PHE A 321 -12.71 42.65 5.30
N GLY A 322 -12.26 41.53 5.87
CA GLY A 322 -13.11 40.51 6.47
C GLY A 322 -13.74 39.55 5.45
N ALA A 323 -13.22 39.50 4.23
CA ALA A 323 -13.65 38.50 3.24
C ALA A 323 -13.33 37.09 3.74
N THR A 324 -14.11 36.10 3.28
CA THR A 324 -13.97 34.70 3.69
C THR A 324 -13.20 33.85 2.69
N ALA A 325 -13.01 34.35 1.46
CA ALA A 325 -12.15 33.76 0.43
C ALA A 325 -11.81 34.83 -0.62
N VAL A 326 -10.72 34.60 -1.36
CA VAL A 326 -10.31 35.43 -2.49
C VAL A 326 -10.30 34.61 -3.79
N ILE A 327 -10.96 35.13 -4.82
CA ILE A 327 -10.94 34.60 -6.18
C ILE A 327 -10.17 35.59 -7.04
N VAL A 328 -9.06 35.16 -7.62
CA VAL A 328 -8.29 35.95 -8.58
C VAL A 328 -8.62 35.46 -9.98
N HIS A 329 -9.15 36.32 -10.84
CA HIS A 329 -9.37 35.94 -12.24
C HIS A 329 -8.21 36.39 -13.13
N ASN A 330 -7.93 35.61 -14.18
CA ASN A 330 -6.91 36.00 -15.15
C ASN A 330 -7.29 37.30 -15.89
N ASN A 331 -6.27 38.08 -16.27
CA ASN A 331 -6.41 39.35 -16.98
C ASN A 331 -5.79 39.33 -18.39
N GLU A 332 -4.96 38.33 -18.73
CA GLU A 332 -4.34 38.15 -20.05
C GLU A 332 -5.27 37.35 -20.99
N ARG A 333 -5.12 37.55 -22.32
CA ARG A 333 -5.88 36.83 -23.37
C ARG A 333 -4.94 35.92 -24.15
N GLU A 334 -5.41 34.70 -24.38
CA GLU A 334 -4.80 33.59 -25.13
C GLU A 334 -4.05 33.97 -26.43
N LEU A 335 -2.94 33.24 -26.66
CA LEU A 335 -2.44 32.92 -28.01
C LEU A 335 -3.41 31.91 -28.68
N PRO A 336 -3.52 31.87 -30.02
CA PRO A 336 -4.57 31.13 -30.74
C PRO A 336 -4.65 29.61 -30.53
N GLU A 337 -3.76 29.00 -29.73
CA GLU A 337 -3.63 27.56 -29.56
C GLU A 337 -3.64 27.09 -28.08
N SER A 338 -3.81 27.97 -27.08
CA SER A 338 -3.94 27.59 -25.65
C SER A 338 -5.18 28.24 -25.02
N PRO A 339 -6.16 27.46 -24.53
CA PRO A 339 -7.39 27.98 -23.90
C PRO A 339 -7.11 28.67 -22.56
N GLU A 340 -7.99 29.56 -22.09
CA GLU A 340 -7.82 30.47 -20.94
C GLU A 340 -7.03 29.87 -19.77
N ASP A 341 -5.73 30.16 -19.72
CA ASP A 341 -4.84 29.47 -18.79
C ASP A 341 -5.20 29.80 -17.34
N LEU A 342 -5.25 28.76 -16.51
CA LEU A 342 -5.26 28.88 -15.06
C LEU A 342 -3.82 29.15 -14.62
N VAL A 343 -3.62 30.23 -13.85
CA VAL A 343 -2.31 30.60 -13.31
C VAL A 343 -2.22 30.15 -11.87
N ARG A 344 -1.11 29.50 -11.54
CA ARG A 344 -0.78 29.13 -10.18
C ARG A 344 -0.50 30.36 -9.33
N MET A 345 -1.07 30.40 -8.13
CA MET A 345 -0.83 31.46 -7.16
C MET A 345 0.15 30.98 -6.09
N ALA A 346 1.44 31.26 -6.28
CA ALA A 346 2.49 30.93 -5.31
C ALA A 346 2.79 32.09 -4.35
N ILE A 347 3.36 31.75 -3.20
CA ILE A 347 3.97 32.67 -2.24
C ILE A 347 5.49 32.59 -2.35
N SER A 348 6.20 33.68 -2.08
CA SER A 348 7.67 33.65 -2.08
C SER A 348 8.17 32.70 -0.98
N PRO A 349 9.22 31.89 -1.23
CA PRO A 349 9.85 31.06 -0.19
C PRO A 349 10.40 31.84 1.02
N THR A 350 10.44 33.17 0.94
CA THR A 350 10.91 34.05 2.03
C THR A 350 9.76 34.77 2.75
N GLU A 351 8.52 34.59 2.31
CA GLU A 351 7.33 35.14 2.95
C GLU A 351 6.62 34.05 3.75
N ASN A 352 6.18 34.39 4.97
CA ASN A 352 5.31 33.51 5.74
C ASN A 352 3.90 33.55 5.16
N ASP A 353 3.22 32.40 5.18
CA ASP A 353 1.80 32.32 4.87
C ASP A 353 0.97 32.68 6.11
N ASP A 354 0.58 33.94 6.18
CA ASP A 354 -0.25 34.52 7.25
C ASP A 354 -1.72 34.69 6.82
N ILE A 355 -2.12 34.11 5.68
CA ILE A 355 -3.43 34.30 5.07
C ILE A 355 -4.38 33.20 5.58
N GLY A 356 -5.44 33.59 6.27
CA GLY A 356 -6.40 32.69 6.93
C GLY A 356 -7.59 32.27 6.06
N ILE A 357 -7.60 32.62 4.77
CA ILE A 357 -8.73 32.40 3.86
C ILE A 357 -8.32 31.61 2.60
N PRO A 358 -9.22 30.80 2.01
CA PRO A 358 -8.97 30.16 0.72
C PRO A 358 -8.66 31.17 -0.38
N ALA A 359 -7.71 30.82 -1.24
CA ALA A 359 -7.30 31.61 -2.38
C ALA A 359 -7.38 30.74 -3.65
N LEU A 360 -8.21 31.14 -4.60
CA LEU A 360 -8.41 30.40 -5.85
C LEU A 360 -8.19 31.27 -7.08
N PHE A 361 -7.73 30.65 -8.15
CA PHE A 361 -7.55 31.29 -9.44
C PHE A 361 -8.56 30.74 -10.44
N VAL A 362 -9.24 31.62 -11.16
CA VAL A 362 -10.20 31.25 -12.20
C VAL A 362 -9.83 31.85 -13.54
N GLN A 363 -10.34 31.23 -14.59
CA GLN A 363 -10.15 31.71 -15.96
C GLN A 363 -10.74 33.12 -16.15
N ARG A 364 -10.22 33.84 -17.16
CA ARG A 364 -10.69 35.18 -17.48
C ARG A 364 -12.18 35.22 -17.79
N SER A 365 -12.72 34.30 -18.59
CA SER A 365 -14.16 34.26 -18.90
C SER A 365 -15.01 34.10 -17.66
N THR A 366 -14.58 33.25 -16.72
CA THR A 366 -15.27 33.02 -15.46
C THR A 366 -15.31 34.29 -14.63
N GLY A 367 -14.16 34.95 -14.44
CA GLY A 367 -14.08 36.23 -13.73
C GLY A 367 -14.95 37.32 -14.37
N MET A 368 -14.89 37.46 -15.70
CA MET A 368 -15.69 38.44 -16.44
C MET A 368 -17.19 38.15 -16.36
N ALA A 369 -17.61 36.89 -16.43
CA ALA A 369 -19.01 36.50 -16.32
C ALA A 369 -19.59 36.83 -14.94
N ILE A 370 -18.78 36.69 -13.88
CA ILE A 370 -19.14 37.10 -12.52
C ILE A 370 -19.18 38.64 -12.44
N ALA A 371 -18.14 39.32 -12.91
CA ALA A 371 -17.99 40.77 -12.78
C ALA A 371 -19.04 41.58 -13.57
N GLN A 372 -19.62 41.00 -14.63
CA GLN A 372 -20.66 41.64 -15.44
C GLN A 372 -22.08 41.37 -14.95
N GLN A 373 -22.25 40.57 -13.90
CA GLN A 373 -23.56 40.19 -13.41
C GLN A 373 -24.22 41.32 -12.60
N THR A 374 -25.53 41.46 -12.75
CA THR A 374 -26.37 42.44 -12.01
C THR A 374 -27.17 41.81 -10.88
N GLU A 375 -27.32 40.48 -10.90
CA GLU A 375 -27.90 39.67 -9.82
C GLU A 375 -26.82 39.17 -8.85
N THR A 376 -27.22 38.77 -7.64
CA THR A 376 -26.31 38.13 -6.68
C THR A 376 -25.71 36.86 -7.26
N VAL A 377 -24.38 36.78 -7.26
CA VAL A 377 -23.64 35.58 -7.65
C VAL A 377 -23.32 34.77 -6.40
N SER A 378 -23.62 33.48 -6.41
CA SER A 378 -23.29 32.56 -5.32
C SER A 378 -22.46 31.39 -5.84
N VAL A 379 -21.58 30.87 -4.99
CA VAL A 379 -20.64 29.82 -5.32
C VAL A 379 -20.49 28.84 -4.18
N ASP A 380 -20.25 27.59 -4.54
CA ASP A 380 -19.70 26.56 -3.67
C ASP A 380 -18.25 26.31 -4.08
N ILE A 381 -17.34 26.47 -3.14
CA ILE A 381 -15.90 26.23 -3.27
C ILE A 381 -15.55 25.04 -2.38
N ASP A 382 -14.75 24.14 -2.92
CA ASP A 382 -14.01 23.16 -2.12
C ASP A 382 -12.54 23.21 -2.50
N GLN A 383 -11.69 23.68 -1.58
CA GLN A 383 -10.24 23.66 -1.74
C GLN A 383 -9.67 22.68 -0.70
N PRO A 384 -9.43 21.41 -1.05
CA PRO A 384 -8.85 20.46 -0.10
C PRO A 384 -7.41 20.88 0.26
N ALA A 385 -7.06 20.79 1.55
CA ALA A 385 -5.66 20.90 1.97
C ALA A 385 -4.86 19.74 1.38
N ARG A 386 -3.62 19.98 0.95
CA ARG A 386 -2.76 18.89 0.48
C ARG A 386 -2.56 17.86 1.59
N ARG A 387 -2.48 16.59 1.22
CA ARG A 387 -2.16 15.50 2.15
C ARG A 387 -0.69 15.13 2.01
N ASP A 388 -0.14 14.56 3.07
CA ASP A 388 1.26 14.18 3.15
C ASP A 388 1.35 12.67 3.30
N SER A 389 2.07 11.99 2.39
CA SER A 389 2.23 10.53 2.46
C SER A 389 3.14 10.09 3.61
N ASP A 390 3.95 11.00 4.17
CA ASP A 390 4.67 10.78 5.43
C ASP A 390 3.74 10.55 6.64
N LEU A 391 2.43 10.76 6.46
CA LEU A 391 1.38 10.54 7.47
C LEU A 391 0.46 9.38 7.13
N ASP A 392 0.72 8.63 6.07
CA ASP A 392 -0.02 7.40 5.72
C ASP A 392 0.89 6.19 5.98
N ALA A 393 0.71 5.59 7.15
CA ALA A 393 1.49 4.44 7.60
C ALA A 393 1.32 3.20 6.71
N GLY A 394 0.17 3.07 6.04
CA GLY A 394 -0.07 2.01 5.06
C GLY A 394 0.87 2.15 3.87
N VAL A 395 1.03 3.38 3.35
CA VAL A 395 1.98 3.68 2.27
C VAL A 395 3.43 3.61 2.75
N ILE A 396 3.77 4.12 3.94
CA ILE A 396 5.14 3.98 4.49
C ILE A 396 5.54 2.49 4.59
N ALA A 397 4.65 1.65 5.11
CA ALA A 397 4.88 0.22 5.22
C ALA A 397 4.95 -0.47 3.84
N HIS A 398 4.11 -0.04 2.89
CA HIS A 398 4.17 -0.49 1.50
C HIS A 398 5.56 -0.23 0.90
N GLU A 399 6.06 1.01 0.97
CA GLU A 399 7.35 1.37 0.40
C GLU A 399 8.50 0.60 1.06
N PHE A 400 8.49 0.46 2.39
CA PHE A 400 9.53 -0.29 3.09
C PHE A 400 9.50 -1.78 2.71
N ALA A 401 8.31 -2.32 2.43
CA ALA A 401 8.14 -3.70 2.00
C ALA A 401 8.67 -4.00 0.59
N HIS A 402 8.89 -2.99 -0.26
CA HIS A 402 9.73 -3.17 -1.45
C HIS A 402 11.18 -3.49 -1.07
N GLY A 403 11.72 -2.79 -0.06
CA GLY A 403 13.03 -3.07 0.52
C GLY A 403 13.15 -4.50 1.03
N LEU A 404 12.16 -4.93 1.84
CA LEU A 404 12.06 -6.29 2.37
C LEU A 404 12.04 -7.32 1.23
N SER A 405 11.06 -7.20 0.33
CA SER A 405 10.79 -8.21 -0.70
C SER A 405 11.96 -8.34 -1.69
N ASN A 406 12.60 -7.24 -2.09
CA ASN A 406 13.77 -7.26 -2.97
C ASN A 406 15.03 -7.81 -2.29
N ARG A 407 15.27 -7.55 -1.00
CA ARG A 407 16.42 -8.13 -0.27
C ARG A 407 16.24 -9.63 -0.02
N LEU A 408 15.03 -10.08 0.27
CA LEU A 408 14.77 -11.49 0.57
C LEU A 408 14.72 -12.36 -0.70
N THR A 409 14.09 -11.89 -1.78
CA THR A 409 13.87 -12.70 -3.00
C THR A 409 15.18 -12.98 -3.74
N GLY A 410 15.55 -14.25 -3.88
CA GLY A 410 16.83 -14.65 -4.48
C GLY A 410 18.06 -14.33 -3.61
N GLY A 411 17.83 -13.82 -2.40
CA GLY A 411 18.82 -13.52 -1.37
C GLY A 411 19.46 -12.13 -1.47
N PRO A 412 20.07 -11.64 -0.36
CA PRO A 412 20.44 -10.23 -0.14
C PRO A 412 21.42 -9.63 -1.14
N SER A 413 22.15 -10.46 -1.88
CA SER A 413 23.08 -10.02 -2.93
C SER A 413 22.41 -9.78 -4.29
N GLN A 414 21.15 -10.16 -4.46
CA GLN A 414 20.38 -10.02 -5.69
C GLN A 414 19.30 -8.96 -5.49
N TYR A 415 19.30 -7.90 -6.29
CA TYR A 415 18.35 -6.78 -6.15
C TYR A 415 17.39 -6.64 -7.34
N ARG A 416 17.36 -7.64 -8.23
CA ARG A 416 16.58 -7.62 -9.48
C ARG A 416 15.73 -8.87 -9.67
N CYS A 417 15.32 -9.45 -8.56
CA CYS A 417 14.56 -10.68 -8.61
C CYS A 417 13.06 -10.44 -8.75
N LEU A 418 12.59 -9.18 -8.75
CA LEU A 418 11.19 -8.80 -8.84
C LEU A 418 10.93 -7.79 -9.96
N SER A 419 11.50 -8.05 -11.13
CA SER A 419 11.36 -7.20 -12.32
C SER A 419 10.77 -7.91 -13.53
N ASN A 420 10.28 -9.15 -13.34
CA ASN A 420 9.61 -9.95 -14.35
C ASN A 420 8.12 -9.58 -14.47
N GLY A 421 7.46 -10.01 -15.55
CA GLY A 421 6.09 -9.62 -15.87
C GLY A 421 5.05 -10.06 -14.83
N GLU A 422 5.24 -11.20 -14.17
CA GLU A 422 4.38 -11.72 -13.10
C GLU A 422 4.92 -11.43 -11.68
N GLN A 423 5.79 -10.42 -11.54
CA GLN A 423 6.40 -10.12 -10.25
C GLN A 423 5.37 -9.70 -9.20
N MET A 424 5.62 -10.11 -7.94
CA MET A 424 4.68 -9.98 -6.82
C MET A 424 5.02 -8.86 -5.83
N GLY A 425 6.06 -8.07 -6.12
CA GLY A 425 6.59 -6.92 -5.36
C GLY A 425 5.51 -6.03 -4.77
N GLU A 426 4.69 -5.46 -5.64
CA GLU A 426 3.55 -4.61 -5.30
C GLU A 426 2.55 -5.27 -4.35
N GLY A 427 2.31 -6.56 -4.56
CA GLY A 427 1.35 -7.31 -3.75
C GLY A 427 1.89 -7.64 -2.35
N TRP A 428 3.19 -7.92 -2.22
CA TRP A 428 3.79 -8.02 -0.89
C TRP A 428 3.79 -6.68 -0.17
N SER A 429 4.04 -5.59 -0.90
CA SER A 429 4.04 -4.26 -0.31
C SER A 429 2.66 -3.86 0.22
N ASP A 430 1.59 -4.06 -0.56
CA ASP A 430 0.22 -3.85 -0.09
C ASP A 430 -0.13 -4.77 1.09
N TYR A 431 0.28 -6.04 1.05
CA TYR A 431 0.06 -6.98 2.15
C TYR A 431 0.62 -6.45 3.48
N TYR A 432 1.84 -5.91 3.46
CA TYR A 432 2.49 -5.34 4.63
C TYR A 432 1.82 -4.03 5.10
N GLY A 433 1.42 -3.16 4.16
CA GLY A 433 0.63 -1.98 4.46
C GLY A 433 -0.69 -2.31 5.17
N LEU A 434 -1.40 -3.33 4.70
CA LEU A 434 -2.64 -3.82 5.33
C LEU A 434 -2.38 -4.43 6.70
N LEU A 435 -1.42 -5.36 6.78
CA LEU A 435 -1.19 -6.15 7.99
C LEU A 435 -0.70 -5.28 9.16
N LEU A 436 0.24 -4.36 8.92
CA LEU A 436 0.77 -3.51 9.99
C LEU A 436 -0.21 -2.44 10.47
N THR A 437 -1.26 -2.16 9.70
CA THR A 437 -2.35 -1.24 10.08
C THR A 437 -3.63 -1.98 10.45
N MET A 438 -3.57 -3.31 10.56
CA MET A 438 -4.71 -4.15 10.94
C MET A 438 -5.03 -3.97 12.43
N THR A 439 -6.24 -3.53 12.73
CA THR A 439 -6.72 -3.34 14.12
C THR A 439 -7.64 -4.46 14.59
N GLU A 440 -8.22 -5.19 13.65
CA GLU A 440 -9.13 -6.31 13.88
C GLU A 440 -9.12 -7.27 12.68
N ALA A 441 -9.49 -8.52 12.92
CA ALA A 441 -9.73 -9.51 11.87
C ALA A 441 -11.18 -9.47 11.39
N THR A 442 -11.54 -8.39 10.70
CA THR A 442 -12.82 -8.29 9.98
C THR A 442 -12.57 -8.35 8.47
N ASP A 443 -13.54 -8.93 7.75
CA ASP A 443 -13.53 -8.96 6.28
C ASP A 443 -14.16 -7.70 5.67
N THR A 444 -14.00 -6.57 6.37
CA THR A 444 -14.44 -5.28 5.87
C THR A 444 -13.53 -4.90 4.69
N PRO A 445 -14.07 -4.53 3.52
CA PRO A 445 -13.24 -4.13 2.38
C PRO A 445 -12.22 -3.05 2.76
N ARG A 446 -10.93 -3.35 2.60
CA ARG A 446 -9.83 -2.42 2.95
C ARG A 446 -9.19 -1.82 1.70
N PRO A 447 -9.25 -0.50 1.50
CA PRO A 447 -8.52 0.18 0.44
C PRO A 447 -7.05 0.39 0.83
N ILE A 448 -6.25 0.87 -0.12
CA ILE A 448 -4.92 1.46 0.12
C ILE A 448 -4.99 2.95 -0.20
N ALA A 449 -4.33 3.78 0.62
CA ALA A 449 -4.16 5.21 0.39
C ALA A 449 -5.48 6.02 0.24
N SER A 450 -6.60 5.55 0.82
CA SER A 450 -7.88 6.27 0.75
C SER A 450 -7.86 7.61 1.47
N TYR A 451 -6.94 7.77 2.42
CA TYR A 451 -6.55 9.06 2.95
C TYR A 451 -5.90 9.89 1.85
N LEU A 452 -4.82 9.46 1.21
CA LEU A 452 -4.12 10.30 0.24
C LEU A 452 -4.94 10.65 -1.02
N THR A 453 -5.96 9.87 -1.38
CA THR A 453 -6.89 10.17 -2.49
C THR A 453 -8.09 11.03 -2.11
N PHE A 454 -8.16 11.55 -0.88
CA PHE A 454 -9.25 12.44 -0.41
C PHE A 454 -10.63 11.78 -0.30
N GLU A 455 -10.71 10.46 -0.31
CA GLU A 455 -11.97 9.72 -0.27
C GLU A 455 -12.41 9.34 1.15
N GLY A 456 -11.49 9.44 2.13
CA GLY A 456 -11.76 9.12 3.53
C GLY A 456 -11.87 7.62 3.78
N ASN A 457 -12.48 7.23 4.91
CA ASN A 457 -12.37 5.84 5.39
C ASN A 457 -13.12 4.80 4.56
N ALA A 458 -14.08 5.23 3.74
CA ALA A 458 -14.87 4.36 2.87
C ALA A 458 -14.48 4.53 1.39
N GLY A 459 -13.36 5.19 1.11
CA GLY A 459 -12.83 5.33 -0.24
C GLY A 459 -12.46 4.00 -0.88
N ALA A 460 -12.47 3.98 -2.21
CA ALA A 460 -11.93 2.89 -3.00
C ALA A 460 -10.39 2.86 -2.92
N GLY A 461 -9.77 4.02 -2.75
CA GLY A 461 -8.32 4.15 -2.75
C GLY A 461 -7.72 3.91 -4.14
N ILE A 462 -6.47 3.48 -4.19
CA ILE A 462 -5.66 3.47 -5.43
C ILE A 462 -5.64 2.14 -6.20
N ARG A 463 -6.20 1.06 -5.64
CA ARG A 463 -6.14 -0.28 -6.24
C ARG A 463 -7.44 -0.59 -6.99
N PRO A 464 -7.42 -1.49 -8.01
CA PRO A 464 -8.61 -1.81 -8.80
C PRO A 464 -9.82 -2.33 -8.00
N ALA A 465 -9.58 -2.89 -6.82
CA ALA A 465 -10.61 -3.31 -5.88
C ALA A 465 -10.05 -3.28 -4.44
N PRO A 466 -10.89 -3.06 -3.41
CA PRO A 466 -10.47 -3.18 -2.02
C PRO A 466 -10.17 -4.63 -1.64
N TYR A 467 -9.38 -4.84 -0.60
CA TYR A 467 -9.00 -6.17 -0.11
C TYR A 467 -10.09 -6.76 0.79
N THR A 468 -10.68 -7.89 0.35
CA THR A 468 -11.74 -8.64 1.03
C THR A 468 -11.94 -10.01 0.37
N ARG A 469 -12.42 -11.02 1.12
CA ARG A 469 -12.84 -12.32 0.58
C ARG A 469 -14.17 -12.26 -0.16
N ASP A 470 -14.92 -11.17 -0.04
CA ASP A 470 -16.17 -10.96 -0.77
C ASP A 470 -15.91 -10.76 -2.27
N LEU A 471 -16.13 -11.84 -3.04
CA LEU A 471 -15.96 -11.86 -4.49
C LEU A 471 -16.89 -10.89 -5.24
N SER A 472 -17.92 -10.34 -4.60
CA SER A 472 -18.76 -9.30 -5.20
C SER A 472 -18.13 -7.91 -5.11
N ALA A 473 -17.28 -7.68 -4.11
CA ALA A 473 -16.53 -6.43 -3.92
C ALA A 473 -15.13 -6.50 -4.56
N ASN A 474 -14.49 -7.67 -4.53
CA ASN A 474 -13.22 -7.92 -5.19
C ASN A 474 -13.23 -9.29 -5.89
N ALA A 475 -13.46 -9.27 -7.20
CA ALA A 475 -13.53 -10.47 -8.03
C ALA A 475 -12.18 -10.89 -8.64
N LEU A 476 -11.07 -10.23 -8.26
CA LEU A 476 -9.77 -10.47 -8.88
C LEU A 476 -9.24 -11.88 -8.59
N THR A 477 -8.67 -12.50 -9.62
CA THR A 477 -8.10 -13.85 -9.60
C THR A 477 -6.85 -13.92 -10.48
N TYR A 478 -6.10 -15.02 -10.38
CA TYR A 478 -4.97 -15.29 -11.27
C TYR A 478 -5.37 -15.36 -12.74
N GLN A 479 -6.64 -15.66 -13.04
CA GLN A 479 -7.16 -15.58 -14.41
C GLN A 479 -7.00 -14.18 -15.01
N ASP A 480 -7.12 -13.12 -14.20
CA ASP A 480 -6.99 -11.73 -14.64
C ASP A 480 -5.54 -11.34 -14.96
N VAL A 481 -4.58 -12.02 -14.30
CA VAL A 481 -3.15 -11.93 -14.60
C VAL A 481 -2.89 -12.58 -15.96
N ILE A 482 -3.20 -13.88 -16.12
CA ILE A 482 -2.86 -14.70 -17.30
C ILE A 482 -3.66 -14.40 -18.59
N LEU A 483 -4.67 -13.52 -18.57
CA LEU A 483 -5.46 -13.17 -19.76
C LEU A 483 -4.87 -12.00 -20.57
N GLY A 484 -3.60 -11.63 -20.37
CA GLY A 484 -2.94 -10.44 -20.91
C GLY A 484 -3.07 -10.20 -22.43
N ALA A 485 -4.22 -9.63 -22.82
CA ALA A 485 -4.61 -8.87 -24.02
C ALA A 485 -6.03 -8.26 -23.86
N GLY A 486 -6.78 -8.65 -22.80
CA GLY A 486 -8.10 -8.10 -22.47
C GLY A 486 -8.34 -7.73 -21.00
N SER A 487 -7.35 -7.87 -20.10
CA SER A 487 -7.47 -7.37 -18.72
C SER A 487 -7.01 -5.91 -18.63
N THR A 488 -7.65 -5.12 -17.77
CA THR A 488 -7.33 -3.70 -17.51
C THR A 488 -6.29 -3.52 -16.40
N LEU A 489 -5.62 -4.59 -15.97
CA LEU A 489 -4.66 -4.56 -14.87
C LEU A 489 -3.32 -3.97 -15.35
N SER A 490 -2.86 -2.93 -14.67
CA SER A 490 -1.54 -2.37 -14.89
C SER A 490 -0.46 -3.33 -14.36
N ILE A 491 0.68 -3.38 -15.05
CA ILE A 491 1.89 -4.01 -14.53
C ILE A 491 2.79 -2.87 -14.02
N PRO A 492 3.26 -2.91 -12.77
CA PRO A 492 3.10 -4.02 -11.82
C PRO A 492 1.89 -3.94 -10.88
N HIS A 493 1.33 -2.76 -10.59
CA HIS A 493 0.38 -2.55 -9.48
C HIS A 493 -0.90 -3.39 -9.54
N GLY A 494 -1.51 -3.49 -10.72
CA GLY A 494 -2.70 -4.32 -10.93
C GLY A 494 -2.42 -5.80 -10.73
N VAL A 495 -1.26 -6.30 -11.18
CA VAL A 495 -0.81 -7.67 -10.91
C VAL A 495 -0.58 -7.86 -9.41
N GLY A 496 0.11 -6.93 -8.75
CA GLY A 496 0.29 -6.93 -7.29
C GLY A 496 -1.01 -7.02 -6.51
N THR A 497 -2.05 -6.31 -6.95
CA THR A 497 -3.37 -6.33 -6.29
C THR A 497 -3.96 -7.74 -6.27
N VAL A 498 -3.79 -8.53 -7.35
CA VAL A 498 -4.26 -9.92 -7.39
C VAL A 498 -3.49 -10.78 -6.37
N TRP A 499 -2.18 -10.60 -6.27
CA TRP A 499 -1.34 -11.33 -5.32
C TRP A 499 -1.70 -11.00 -3.87
N ALA A 500 -1.74 -9.70 -3.52
CA ALA A 500 -2.13 -9.22 -2.20
C ALA A 500 -3.53 -9.71 -1.80
N THR A 501 -4.46 -9.80 -2.76
CA THR A 501 -5.81 -10.33 -2.52
C THR A 501 -5.76 -11.78 -2.05
N ALA A 502 -4.94 -12.64 -2.65
CA ALA A 502 -4.79 -14.03 -2.21
C ALA A 502 -4.13 -14.13 -0.82
N LEU A 503 -3.14 -13.28 -0.54
CA LEU A 503 -2.50 -13.22 0.79
C LEU A 503 -3.46 -12.72 1.87
N TRP A 504 -4.29 -11.72 1.56
CA TRP A 504 -5.28 -11.19 2.49
C TRP A 504 -6.37 -12.22 2.83
N ASP A 505 -6.87 -12.95 1.82
CA ASP A 505 -7.77 -14.09 2.02
C ASP A 505 -7.13 -15.13 2.97
N MET A 506 -5.86 -15.49 2.74
CA MET A 506 -5.12 -16.45 3.57
C MET A 506 -4.97 -15.96 5.01
N THR A 507 -4.64 -14.68 5.22
CA THR A 507 -4.51 -14.10 6.56
C THR A 507 -5.82 -14.13 7.31
N LEU A 508 -6.92 -13.72 6.67
CA LEU A 508 -8.24 -13.76 7.31
C LEU A 508 -8.66 -15.21 7.63
N ASP A 509 -8.44 -16.16 6.72
CA ASP A 509 -8.76 -17.56 6.96
C ASP A 509 -7.90 -18.16 8.10
N LEU A 510 -6.64 -17.76 8.24
CA LEU A 510 -5.79 -18.13 9.38
C LEU A 510 -6.30 -17.48 10.68
N THR A 511 -6.72 -16.23 10.67
CA THR A 511 -7.28 -15.56 11.86
C THR A 511 -8.62 -16.15 12.30
N ASP A 512 -9.43 -16.68 11.38
CA ASP A 512 -10.65 -17.40 11.73
C ASP A 512 -10.37 -18.69 12.53
N VAL A 513 -9.23 -19.34 12.26
CA VAL A 513 -8.81 -20.59 12.93
C VAL A 513 -8.06 -20.33 14.22
N TYR A 514 -7.09 -19.41 14.19
CA TYR A 514 -6.13 -19.19 15.26
C TYR A 514 -6.39 -17.93 16.10
N GLY A 515 -7.37 -17.12 15.70
CA GLY A 515 -7.63 -15.81 16.29
C GLY A 515 -6.71 -14.72 15.74
N PHE A 516 -6.98 -13.48 16.14
CA PHE A 516 -6.18 -12.31 15.85
C PHE A 516 -5.51 -11.82 17.13
N ASP A 517 -4.23 -11.45 17.04
CA ASP A 517 -3.51 -10.77 18.10
C ASP A 517 -2.99 -9.42 17.58
N PRO A 518 -3.38 -8.29 18.19
CA PRO A 518 -2.84 -7.00 17.79
C PRO A 518 -1.31 -6.92 17.95
N GLU A 519 -0.68 -7.69 18.85
CA GLU A 519 0.77 -7.69 19.05
C GLU A 519 1.49 -8.41 17.89
N VAL A 520 2.03 -7.65 16.94
CA VAL A 520 2.67 -8.22 15.74
C VAL A 520 4.16 -8.52 15.91
N TYR A 521 4.83 -8.11 17.00
CA TYR A 521 6.27 -8.37 17.18
C TYR A 521 6.61 -9.83 17.51
N ASP A 522 5.61 -10.67 17.81
CA ASP A 522 5.83 -12.08 18.20
C ASP A 522 5.72 -13.03 16.99
N ALA A 523 6.84 -13.27 16.30
CA ALA A 523 6.89 -14.19 15.16
C ALA A 523 6.70 -15.67 15.53
N ASP A 524 6.95 -16.04 16.79
CA ASP A 524 6.67 -17.35 17.37
C ASP A 524 5.24 -17.44 17.94
N GLY A 525 4.50 -16.33 17.85
CA GLY A 525 3.13 -16.23 18.29
C GLY A 525 2.20 -17.14 17.49
N GLY A 526 1.14 -17.58 18.16
CA GLY A 526 0.21 -18.58 17.63
C GLY A 526 -1.02 -17.99 16.93
N ALA A 527 -1.14 -16.66 16.83
CA ALA A 527 -2.29 -16.03 16.22
C ALA A 527 -2.20 -16.06 14.68
N GLY A 528 -3.37 -16.04 14.02
CA GLY A 528 -3.44 -16.21 12.57
C GLY A 528 -2.69 -15.15 11.78
N ASN A 529 -2.71 -13.89 12.23
CA ASN A 529 -1.98 -12.80 11.60
C ASN A 529 -0.46 -12.91 11.77
N GLN A 530 0.02 -13.39 12.93
CA GLN A 530 1.44 -13.67 13.17
C GLN A 530 1.92 -14.85 12.31
N ILE A 531 1.15 -15.95 12.29
CA ILE A 531 1.43 -17.11 11.43
C ILE A 531 1.49 -16.67 9.95
N ALA A 532 0.49 -15.93 9.48
CA ALA A 532 0.43 -15.45 8.10
C ALA A 532 1.65 -14.59 7.74
N MET A 533 2.03 -13.64 8.60
CA MET A 533 3.21 -12.80 8.40
C MET A 533 4.49 -13.64 8.31
N ASN A 534 4.67 -14.62 9.20
CA ASN A 534 5.85 -15.48 9.20
C ASN A 534 5.94 -16.32 7.92
N LEU A 535 4.81 -16.90 7.50
CA LEU A 535 4.72 -17.66 6.25
C LEU A 535 5.05 -16.79 5.03
N VAL A 536 4.50 -15.58 4.94
CA VAL A 536 4.76 -14.66 3.83
C VAL A 536 6.24 -14.26 3.78
N THR A 537 6.84 -13.88 4.92
CA THR A 537 8.26 -13.48 4.99
C THR A 537 9.20 -14.62 4.65
N GLN A 538 8.97 -15.83 5.18
CA GLN A 538 9.79 -16.98 4.81
C GLN A 538 9.55 -17.40 3.36
N GLY A 539 8.34 -17.27 2.83
CA GLY A 539 8.03 -17.51 1.43
C GLY A 539 8.91 -16.67 0.49
N MET A 540 9.10 -15.38 0.79
CA MET A 540 10.02 -14.51 0.03
C MET A 540 11.46 -15.01 0.04
N LYS A 541 11.93 -15.63 1.14
CA LYS A 541 13.28 -16.18 1.23
C LYS A 541 13.45 -17.49 0.47
N LEU A 542 12.39 -18.29 0.40
CA LEU A 542 12.41 -19.63 -0.18
C LEU A 542 12.19 -19.61 -1.70
N GLN A 543 11.43 -18.63 -2.20
CA GLN A 543 11.12 -18.54 -3.62
C GLN A 543 12.38 -18.27 -4.48
N PRO A 544 12.38 -18.72 -5.74
CA PRO A 544 13.47 -18.43 -6.66
C PRO A 544 13.55 -16.94 -7.03
N CYS A 545 14.65 -16.55 -7.66
CA CYS A 545 14.74 -15.25 -8.32
C CYS A 545 13.82 -15.20 -9.55
N ARG A 546 13.11 -14.08 -9.76
CA ARG A 546 12.09 -13.88 -10.82
C ARG A 546 10.92 -14.88 -10.74
N PRO A 547 10.29 -15.04 -9.57
CA PRO A 547 9.21 -15.98 -9.38
C PRO A 547 7.95 -15.54 -10.14
N GLY A 548 7.13 -16.52 -10.54
CA GLY A 548 5.71 -16.28 -10.86
C GLY A 548 4.82 -16.56 -9.64
N PHE A 549 3.50 -16.45 -9.80
CA PHE A 549 2.57 -16.60 -8.67
C PHE A 549 2.55 -18.03 -8.10
N VAL A 550 2.75 -19.05 -8.94
CA VAL A 550 2.82 -20.45 -8.48
C VAL A 550 4.08 -20.68 -7.65
N ASP A 551 5.22 -20.12 -8.05
CA ASP A 551 6.46 -20.17 -7.26
C ASP A 551 6.27 -19.52 -5.88
N GLY A 552 5.63 -18.34 -5.81
CA GLY A 552 5.37 -17.64 -4.55
C GLY A 552 4.47 -18.42 -3.61
N ARG A 553 3.37 -19.00 -4.14
CA ARG A 553 2.46 -19.84 -3.36
C ARG A 553 3.17 -21.08 -2.81
N ASP A 554 3.92 -21.76 -3.67
CA ASP A 554 4.62 -22.99 -3.29
C ASP A 554 5.70 -22.72 -2.24
N ALA A 555 6.36 -21.56 -2.30
CA ALA A 555 7.30 -21.12 -1.27
C ALA A 555 6.62 -20.86 0.09
N ILE A 556 5.39 -20.31 0.10
CA ILE A 556 4.60 -20.13 1.33
C ILE A 556 4.18 -21.50 1.92
N LEU A 557 3.80 -22.45 1.08
CA LEU A 557 3.50 -23.83 1.52
C LEU A 557 4.74 -24.56 2.02
N GLU A 558 5.90 -24.30 1.42
CA GLU A 558 7.18 -24.81 1.91
C GLU A 558 7.51 -24.21 3.28
N ALA A 559 7.30 -22.90 3.48
CA ALA A 559 7.43 -22.26 4.79
C ALA A 559 6.53 -22.93 5.85
N ASP A 560 5.27 -23.22 5.51
CA ASP A 560 4.34 -23.92 6.41
C ASP A 560 4.84 -25.33 6.77
N THR A 561 5.40 -26.04 5.79
CA THR A 561 6.01 -27.36 6.00
C THR A 561 7.20 -27.29 6.95
N LEU A 562 8.06 -26.29 6.80
CA LEU A 562 9.30 -26.14 7.58
C LEU A 562 9.04 -25.66 9.00
N LEU A 563 8.14 -24.69 9.19
CA LEU A 563 7.90 -24.04 10.47
C LEU A 563 6.82 -24.75 11.29
N TYR A 564 5.73 -25.17 10.63
CA TYR A 564 4.53 -25.69 11.28
C TYR A 564 4.22 -27.15 10.92
N GLY A 565 5.13 -27.82 10.20
CA GLY A 565 4.97 -29.22 9.81
C GLY A 565 3.83 -29.46 8.80
N GLY A 566 3.41 -28.42 8.07
CA GLY A 566 2.31 -28.49 7.10
C GLY A 566 0.92 -28.34 7.73
N ALA A 567 0.83 -27.85 8.97
CA ALA A 567 -0.43 -27.78 9.71
C ALA A 567 -1.46 -26.83 9.08
N ASN A 568 -1.00 -25.82 8.32
CA ASN A 568 -1.87 -24.80 7.74
C ASN A 568 -2.11 -25.00 6.25
N SER A 569 -1.53 -26.04 5.65
CA SER A 569 -1.56 -26.28 4.21
C SER A 569 -2.98 -26.28 3.64
N ASP A 570 -3.96 -26.85 4.34
CA ASP A 570 -5.37 -26.89 3.90
C ASP A 570 -5.96 -25.46 3.82
N ILE A 571 -5.64 -24.58 4.77
CA ILE A 571 -6.08 -23.17 4.83
C ILE A 571 -5.42 -22.37 3.69
N ILE A 572 -4.10 -22.51 3.55
CA ILE A 572 -3.32 -21.84 2.51
C ILE A 572 -3.86 -22.23 1.13
N TRP A 573 -4.02 -23.53 0.86
CA TRP A 573 -4.56 -23.99 -0.41
C TRP A 573 -5.98 -23.51 -0.67
N ALA A 574 -6.85 -23.43 0.35
CA ALA A 574 -8.20 -22.92 0.19
C ALA A 574 -8.21 -21.46 -0.26
N ALA A 575 -7.41 -20.59 0.37
CA ALA A 575 -7.29 -19.18 0.02
C ALA A 575 -6.74 -18.98 -1.41
N PHE A 576 -5.62 -19.63 -1.74
CA PHE A 576 -5.01 -19.52 -3.06
C PHE A 576 -5.91 -20.10 -4.17
N ALA A 577 -6.54 -21.26 -3.94
CA ALA A 577 -7.48 -21.84 -4.91
C ALA A 577 -8.71 -20.95 -5.14
N ARG A 578 -9.21 -20.25 -4.11
CA ARG A 578 -10.31 -19.28 -4.24
C ARG A 578 -9.99 -18.19 -5.28
N ARG A 579 -8.71 -17.84 -5.41
CA ARG A 579 -8.17 -16.82 -6.32
C ARG A 579 -7.51 -17.39 -7.58
N GLY A 580 -7.77 -18.66 -7.92
CA GLY A 580 -7.29 -19.26 -9.18
C GLY A 580 -5.85 -19.78 -9.14
N LEU A 581 -5.25 -19.88 -7.95
CA LEU A 581 -3.92 -20.44 -7.69
C LEU A 581 -3.99 -21.82 -7.04
N GLY A 582 -4.88 -22.68 -7.54
CA GLY A 582 -5.09 -24.05 -7.09
C GLY A 582 -3.97 -25.02 -7.51
N VAL A 583 -4.11 -26.28 -7.12
CA VAL A 583 -3.04 -27.30 -7.19
C VAL A 583 -2.50 -27.55 -8.60
N ASN A 584 -3.29 -27.31 -9.64
CA ASN A 584 -2.88 -27.44 -11.04
C ASN A 584 -2.74 -26.09 -11.76
N ALA A 585 -2.71 -24.97 -11.03
CA ALA A 585 -2.41 -23.68 -11.63
C ALA A 585 -1.00 -23.76 -12.23
N ASP A 586 -0.88 -23.29 -13.47
CA ASP A 586 0.36 -23.26 -14.23
C ASP A 586 0.70 -21.81 -14.50
N GLN A 587 1.89 -21.37 -14.11
CA GLN A 587 2.32 -19.99 -14.34
C GLN A 587 2.97 -19.76 -15.70
N GLY A 588 3.24 -20.83 -16.47
CA GLY A 588 4.00 -20.69 -17.70
C GLY A 588 5.36 -20.01 -17.46
N SER A 589 5.63 -18.92 -18.17
CA SER A 589 6.83 -18.11 -17.99
C SER A 589 6.53 -16.93 -17.07
N SER A 590 7.28 -16.78 -15.98
CA SER A 590 7.16 -15.64 -15.07
C SER A 590 7.46 -14.27 -15.72
N GLU A 591 8.04 -14.28 -16.92
CA GLU A 591 8.27 -13.10 -17.77
C GLU A 591 7.03 -12.63 -18.53
N THR A 592 6.02 -13.47 -18.68
CA THR A 592 4.94 -13.28 -19.64
C THR A 592 3.60 -13.60 -18.99
N PRO A 593 2.88 -12.59 -18.49
CA PRO A 593 1.59 -12.76 -17.81
C PRO A 593 0.45 -13.22 -18.73
N ASN A 594 0.70 -13.94 -19.83
CA ASN A 594 -0.38 -14.39 -20.71
C ASN A 594 -0.20 -15.81 -21.27
N ASP A 595 0.66 -16.61 -20.62
CA ASP A 595 0.95 -17.98 -21.03
C ASP A 595 0.62 -19.04 -19.96
N GLY A 596 0.10 -18.63 -18.79
CA GLY A 596 -0.34 -19.52 -17.72
C GLY A 596 -1.77 -20.05 -17.83
N ALA A 597 -2.20 -20.80 -16.82
CA ALA A 597 -3.52 -21.37 -16.62
C ALA A 597 -3.93 -21.33 -15.14
N ALA A 598 -5.12 -20.79 -14.84
CA ALA A 598 -5.65 -20.76 -13.49
C ALA A 598 -6.28 -22.11 -13.10
N ASP A 599 -6.24 -22.44 -11.81
CA ASP A 599 -6.95 -23.58 -11.23
C ASP A 599 -7.65 -23.15 -9.95
N PHE A 600 -8.90 -23.57 -9.76
CA PHE A 600 -9.69 -23.21 -8.58
C PHE A 600 -9.84 -24.38 -7.59
N ASN A 601 -9.09 -25.46 -7.80
CA ASN A 601 -9.14 -26.65 -6.96
C ASN A 601 -7.99 -26.65 -5.95
N ALA A 602 -8.31 -26.82 -4.66
CA ALA A 602 -7.32 -27.19 -3.65
C ALA A 602 -6.87 -28.66 -3.87
N PRO A 603 -5.68 -29.08 -3.39
CA PRO A 603 -5.28 -30.47 -3.41
C PRO A 603 -6.32 -31.31 -2.65
N PRO A 604 -6.58 -32.55 -3.08
CA PRO A 604 -7.38 -33.46 -2.26
C PRO A 604 -6.59 -33.79 -0.99
N THR A 605 -6.90 -33.12 0.12
CA THR A 605 -6.20 -33.27 1.40
C THR A 605 -6.56 -34.62 2.03
N ALA A 606 -5.65 -35.17 2.86
CA ALA A 606 -5.88 -36.41 3.58
C ALA A 606 -6.87 -36.26 4.77
N GLY A 607 -7.56 -35.12 4.87
CA GLY A 607 -8.40 -34.73 6.01
C GLY A 607 -9.73 -34.06 5.65
N GLU A 608 -9.86 -33.35 4.53
CA GLU A 608 -11.12 -32.68 4.19
C GLU A 608 -11.93 -33.40 3.13
N ARG A 609 -13.21 -33.58 3.48
CA ARG A 609 -14.28 -33.73 2.51
C ARG A 609 -14.31 -32.44 1.69
N GLY A 610 -13.64 -32.44 0.53
CA GLY A 610 -13.95 -31.50 -0.53
C GLY A 610 -15.45 -31.55 -0.87
N PRO A 611 -15.96 -30.65 -1.74
CA PRO A 611 -17.37 -30.61 -2.11
C PRO A 611 -17.76 -31.82 -2.97
N ASN A 612 -17.81 -33.01 -2.35
CA ASN A 612 -18.48 -34.18 -2.85
C ASN A 612 -19.89 -34.18 -2.28
N THR A 613 -20.81 -33.66 -3.08
CA THR A 613 -22.24 -33.94 -3.04
C THR A 613 -22.59 -35.42 -3.33
N ALA A 614 -21.67 -36.38 -3.17
CA ALA A 614 -21.91 -37.81 -3.46
C ALA A 614 -21.42 -38.81 -2.38
N GLY A 615 -21.00 -38.37 -1.19
CA GLY A 615 -20.96 -39.23 0.03
C GLY A 615 -20.06 -40.48 0.01
N ALA A 616 -19.01 -40.54 -0.82
CA ALA A 616 -18.00 -41.62 -0.76
C ALA A 616 -16.94 -41.37 0.33
N ALA A 617 -16.45 -42.43 0.98
CA ALA A 617 -15.45 -42.37 2.05
C ALA A 617 -14.34 -43.42 1.84
N LEU A 618 -13.09 -42.97 1.66
CA LEU A 618 -11.90 -43.80 1.48
C LEU A 618 -10.99 -43.71 2.71
N ALA A 619 -10.50 -44.85 3.23
CA ALA A 619 -9.61 -44.89 4.38
C ALA A 619 -8.62 -46.07 4.31
N ILE A 620 -7.45 -45.92 4.93
CA ILE A 620 -6.59 -47.06 5.24
C ILE A 620 -7.13 -47.76 6.49
N ASP A 621 -7.62 -48.99 6.32
CA ASP A 621 -8.28 -49.83 7.33
C ASP A 621 -7.35 -50.92 7.87
N GLY A 622 -6.05 -50.62 7.93
CA GLY A 622 -4.99 -51.52 8.34
C GLY A 622 -3.73 -50.77 8.79
N PRO A 623 -2.61 -51.48 9.06
CA PRO A 623 -1.38 -50.87 9.54
C PRO A 623 -0.87 -49.77 8.60
N ASN A 624 -0.61 -48.59 9.15
CA ASN A 624 0.02 -47.46 8.48
C ASN A 624 0.88 -46.71 9.51
N PRO A 625 2.24 -46.73 9.42
CA PRO A 625 3.05 -47.24 8.30
C PRO A 625 2.98 -48.76 8.07
N VAL A 626 3.00 -49.18 6.81
CA VAL A 626 2.88 -50.59 6.37
C VAL A 626 4.24 -51.19 6.01
N ARG A 627 4.48 -52.45 6.43
CA ARG A 627 5.68 -53.23 6.05
C ARG A 627 5.49 -54.22 4.90
N ARG A 628 4.31 -54.84 4.81
CA ARG A 628 4.03 -55.89 3.82
C ARG A 628 2.67 -55.74 3.17
N ARG A 629 1.60 -55.65 3.96
CA ARG A 629 0.22 -55.53 3.47
C ARG A 629 -0.59 -54.64 4.40
N THR A 630 -1.49 -53.84 3.84
CA THR A 630 -2.48 -53.06 4.58
C THR A 630 -3.81 -53.09 3.85
N SER A 631 -4.91 -52.88 4.57
CA SER A 631 -6.25 -52.86 3.98
C SER A 631 -6.66 -51.44 3.65
N VAL A 632 -7.37 -51.27 2.54
CA VAL A 632 -7.98 -50.03 2.09
C VAL A 632 -9.49 -50.25 2.10
N ALA A 633 -10.24 -49.38 2.77
CA ALA A 633 -11.70 -49.43 2.80
C ALA A 633 -12.31 -48.27 2.01
N LEU A 634 -13.34 -48.56 1.20
CA LEU A 634 -14.14 -47.58 0.48
C LEU A 634 -15.63 -47.80 0.75
N THR A 635 -16.37 -46.74 1.04
CA THR A 635 -17.84 -46.75 1.12
C THR A 635 -18.40 -45.76 0.11
N LEU A 636 -19.50 -46.10 -0.57
CA LEU A 636 -20.14 -45.28 -1.60
C LEU A 636 -21.57 -44.88 -1.18
N ALA A 637 -22.05 -43.70 -1.58
CA ALA A 637 -23.45 -43.32 -1.35
C ALA A 637 -24.40 -43.82 -2.45
N ALA A 638 -23.91 -44.00 -3.68
CA ALA A 638 -24.63 -44.54 -4.82
C ALA A 638 -23.81 -45.66 -5.50
N PRO A 639 -24.43 -46.64 -6.17
CA PRO A 639 -23.70 -47.64 -6.92
C PRO A 639 -23.15 -47.02 -8.22
N GLU A 640 -21.86 -47.18 -8.47
CA GLU A 640 -21.17 -46.65 -9.66
C GLU A 640 -19.93 -47.49 -10.00
N ASP A 641 -19.39 -47.28 -11.21
CA ASP A 641 -18.09 -47.84 -11.60
C ASP A 641 -16.96 -47.09 -10.88
N VAL A 642 -16.07 -47.84 -10.24
CA VAL A 642 -14.98 -47.28 -9.43
C VAL A 642 -13.65 -47.87 -9.82
N THR A 643 -12.63 -47.02 -9.85
CA THR A 643 -11.23 -47.41 -9.95
C THR A 643 -10.52 -47.06 -8.65
N VAL A 644 -9.79 -48.00 -8.03
CA VAL A 644 -8.95 -47.77 -6.85
C VAL A 644 -7.50 -48.11 -7.20
N ARG A 645 -6.60 -47.12 -7.11
CA ARG A 645 -5.19 -47.20 -7.52
C ARG A 645 -4.27 -46.71 -6.42
N VAL A 646 -3.03 -47.16 -6.45
CA VAL A 646 -1.92 -46.68 -5.62
C VAL A 646 -0.95 -45.96 -6.55
N VAL A 647 -0.62 -44.72 -6.23
CA VAL A 647 0.32 -43.88 -6.98
C VAL A 647 1.47 -43.45 -6.09
N ASP A 648 2.65 -43.24 -6.69
CA ASP A 648 3.78 -42.61 -6.01
C ASP A 648 3.63 -41.06 -5.98
N LEU A 649 4.55 -40.37 -5.30
CA LEU A 649 4.54 -38.90 -5.19
C LEU A 649 4.76 -38.17 -6.53
N LEU A 650 5.21 -38.88 -7.58
CA LEU A 650 5.34 -38.36 -8.94
C LEU A 650 4.09 -38.63 -9.79
N GLY A 651 3.00 -39.08 -9.15
CA GLY A 651 1.73 -39.39 -9.82
C GLY A 651 1.74 -40.69 -10.64
N ARG A 652 2.79 -41.49 -10.58
CA ARG A 652 2.88 -42.74 -11.34
C ARG A 652 2.10 -43.84 -10.63
N GLU A 653 1.24 -44.53 -11.37
CA GLU A 653 0.53 -45.70 -10.85
C GLU A 653 1.50 -46.86 -10.59
N VAL A 654 1.49 -47.35 -9.35
CA VAL A 654 2.33 -48.47 -8.91
C VAL A 654 1.54 -49.74 -8.62
N GLN A 655 0.23 -49.63 -8.39
CA GLN A 655 -0.67 -50.78 -8.20
C GLN A 655 -2.13 -50.39 -8.45
N THR A 656 -2.91 -51.21 -9.17
CA THR A 656 -4.39 -51.12 -9.17
C THR A 656 -4.96 -52.09 -8.14
N LEU A 657 -5.82 -51.60 -7.24
CA LEU A 657 -6.49 -52.38 -6.20
C LEU A 657 -7.89 -52.85 -6.62
N HIS A 658 -8.59 -52.07 -7.46
CA HIS A 658 -9.92 -52.41 -7.97
C HIS A 658 -10.26 -51.62 -9.24
N GLU A 659 -11.05 -52.22 -10.13
CA GLU A 659 -11.65 -51.57 -11.29
C GLU A 659 -13.00 -52.24 -11.61
N GLY A 660 -14.08 -51.45 -11.59
CA GLY A 660 -15.44 -51.88 -11.93
C GLY A 660 -16.51 -51.49 -10.90
N ALA A 661 -17.74 -51.92 -11.14
CA ALA A 661 -18.91 -51.53 -10.37
C ALA A 661 -18.85 -51.94 -8.88
N LEU A 662 -19.21 -51.00 -8.00
CA LEU A 662 -19.36 -51.20 -6.56
C LEU A 662 -20.76 -50.77 -6.10
N ALA A 663 -21.29 -51.45 -5.07
CA ALA A 663 -22.61 -51.14 -4.51
C ALA A 663 -22.57 -50.00 -3.48
N ALA A 664 -23.67 -49.23 -3.37
CA ALA A 664 -23.86 -48.23 -2.32
C ALA A 664 -23.97 -48.81 -0.91
N GLY A 665 -23.63 -48.01 0.11
CA GLY A 665 -23.88 -48.26 1.53
C GLY A 665 -23.10 -49.42 2.15
N SER A 666 -22.35 -50.18 1.35
CA SER A 666 -21.51 -51.29 1.79
C SER A 666 -20.05 -50.83 1.90
N ARG A 667 -19.35 -51.30 2.94
CA ARG A 667 -17.92 -51.09 3.11
C ARG A 667 -17.16 -52.11 2.26
N HIS A 668 -16.54 -51.65 1.18
CA HIS A 668 -15.68 -52.45 0.30
C HIS A 668 -14.25 -52.44 0.83
N GLN A 669 -13.59 -53.58 0.87
CA GLN A 669 -12.20 -53.70 1.32
C GLN A 669 -11.30 -54.23 0.21
N PHE A 670 -10.15 -53.58 0.05
CA PHE A 670 -9.09 -53.94 -0.87
C PHE A 670 -7.79 -54.16 -0.10
N GLU A 671 -6.88 -54.97 -0.66
CA GLU A 671 -5.57 -55.22 -0.04
C GLU A 671 -4.46 -54.56 -0.86
N LEU A 672 -3.73 -53.65 -0.22
CA LEU A 672 -2.52 -53.07 -0.78
C LEU A 672 -1.32 -53.95 -0.41
N ASN A 673 -0.53 -54.35 -1.41
CA ASN A 673 0.67 -55.17 -1.22
C ASN A 673 1.92 -54.30 -1.33
N ALA A 674 2.45 -53.90 -0.18
CA ALA A 674 3.63 -53.04 -0.06
C ALA A 674 4.96 -53.78 -0.27
N GLY A 675 4.94 -55.12 -0.35
CA GLY A 675 6.17 -55.94 -0.36
C GLY A 675 7.11 -55.71 -1.55
N SER A 676 6.58 -55.20 -2.67
CA SER A 676 7.34 -54.87 -3.88
C SER A 676 7.59 -53.37 -4.08
N LEU A 677 7.07 -52.52 -3.19
CA LEU A 677 7.17 -51.07 -3.28
C LEU A 677 8.39 -50.57 -2.48
N ALA A 678 9.03 -49.50 -2.94
CA ALA A 678 10.14 -48.87 -2.21
C ALA A 678 9.62 -48.19 -0.93
N PRO A 679 10.41 -48.10 0.16
CA PRO A 679 10.05 -47.28 1.31
C PRO A 679 9.77 -45.84 0.88
N GLY A 680 8.69 -45.25 1.38
CA GLY A 680 8.25 -43.92 0.95
C GLY A 680 6.76 -43.68 1.19
N VAL A 681 6.29 -42.50 0.83
CA VAL A 681 4.88 -42.13 0.89
C VAL A 681 4.22 -42.43 -0.45
N TYR A 682 3.02 -43.01 -0.40
CA TYR A 682 2.18 -43.31 -1.56
C TYR A 682 0.76 -42.81 -1.29
N ILE A 683 0.01 -42.59 -2.36
CA ILE A 683 -1.40 -42.18 -2.29
C ILE A 683 -2.25 -43.30 -2.86
N VAL A 684 -3.26 -43.73 -2.11
CA VAL A 684 -4.34 -44.55 -2.62
C VAL A 684 -5.42 -43.60 -3.14
N ARG A 685 -5.78 -43.69 -4.42
CA ARG A 685 -6.80 -42.88 -5.08
C ARG A 685 -7.97 -43.77 -5.49
N ALA A 686 -9.18 -43.39 -5.10
CA ALA A 686 -10.42 -43.97 -5.60
C ALA A 686 -11.17 -42.93 -6.44
N SER A 687 -11.63 -43.32 -7.62
CA SER A 687 -12.38 -42.45 -8.53
C SER A 687 -13.57 -43.19 -9.12
N GLY A 688 -14.75 -42.57 -9.08
CA GLY A 688 -15.94 -42.97 -9.81
C GLY A 688 -16.52 -41.80 -10.61
N ASP A 689 -17.65 -42.01 -11.26
CA ASP A 689 -18.32 -40.98 -12.07
C ASP A 689 -18.75 -39.76 -11.23
N THR A 690 -19.02 -39.96 -9.94
CA THR A 690 -19.57 -38.94 -9.04
C THR A 690 -18.64 -38.52 -7.89
N PHE A 691 -17.45 -39.13 -7.76
CA PHE A 691 -16.50 -38.77 -6.71
C PHE A 691 -15.03 -39.02 -7.10
N SER A 692 -14.14 -38.30 -6.44
CA SER A 692 -12.72 -38.64 -6.31
C SER A 692 -12.34 -38.54 -4.84
N ALA A 693 -11.61 -39.54 -4.33
CA ALA A 693 -11.14 -39.62 -2.95
C ALA A 693 -9.71 -40.16 -2.88
N THR A 694 -8.90 -39.67 -1.93
CA THR A 694 -7.52 -40.11 -1.74
C THR A 694 -7.24 -40.46 -0.28
N SER A 695 -6.24 -41.31 -0.03
CA SER A 695 -5.77 -41.64 1.31
C SER A 695 -4.27 -41.92 1.29
N ARG A 696 -3.53 -41.38 2.25
CA ARG A 696 -2.07 -41.53 2.34
C ARG A 696 -1.68 -42.85 3.00
N VAL A 697 -0.71 -43.56 2.42
CA VAL A 697 -0.06 -44.73 3.02
C VAL A 697 1.45 -44.57 3.04
N THR A 698 2.08 -44.84 4.17
CA THR A 698 3.54 -44.79 4.33
C THR A 698 4.10 -46.21 4.37
N ILE A 699 5.02 -46.52 3.48
CA ILE A 699 5.69 -47.82 3.38
C ILE A 699 7.04 -47.76 4.07
N VAL A 700 7.28 -48.69 4.99
CA VAL A 700 8.54 -48.82 5.75
C VAL A 700 9.08 -50.25 5.64
N ARG A 701 10.40 -50.44 5.77
CA ARG A 701 11.04 -51.77 5.76
C ARG A 701 11.21 -52.36 7.15
#